data_AF-A0A5J4QW31-F1
#
_entry.id   AF-A0A5J4QW31-F1
#
_cell.length_a   1.000
_cell.length_b   1.000
_cell.length_c   1.000
_cell.angle_alpha   90.00
_cell.angle_beta   90.00
_cell.angle_gamma   90.00
#
_symmetry.space_group_name_H-M   'P 1'
#
loop_
_entity.id
_entity.type
_entity.pdbx_description
1 polymer ?
#
loop_
_entity_poly.entity_id
_entity_poly.type
_entity_poly.pdbx_seq_one_letter_code
_entity_poly.pdbx_strand_id
1 'polypeptide(L)'
;HKKASITHFDSDFEIDSTLFKDKKPLVLPIEAGNTYTKLKYTQDEWASTYKAPYYDPTPWQNRSLPQVHDAYPYLTISDFLTDTIVRMPYKINEGSFFDGNYKGDEDSFLLPLTDTFFKFFTVEQLKGEVKGKKMIELKTNAGGVTVILHIPIAKGCIEYRRTYFEGLPSNIEKNDGALIKNDDVVFALFPNIKFKTDNEAFYRFGLISDYNINDNYVVSFHSVNKQINAPCKTRNNSYSEYKKYNNYVLDKKTFDYVKIKYGNDTQGVIIPNFQKQKGTEQFTFAIDFGTTNTHIEYKVGNRSAKPFDILEDEKQIHLFAKDYERIEKYIFDFDFLPEKVGREEEFKFPMRTALSEAKNFDWREDAIPMAHANVAFPYEKRIEYKYNRIQTGLKWSINKKNPEKVKCFIESLFLLLRNKVILGNGDLNNTKIIWFYPISMTRERFLKFEKEWKDAYVKYFINFDEDDFENDVKYNEALDKTLKENLIPMTESVAPYQYYKTTVSNASDMVSIDIGGGTSDIVIAVAEEVKYISSFRFAANSIFGDGYATNSINGILRQFKDDIYDVLKTANISTLTNIYAELNAKNNSSDIASFFFSLKNNKEVIERNITGNVDFNRMLQIDEKQKIIFVFFYAAIIYHLAHIMKAKGLKMPRHITFSGNGSKVIQILTTDNGLLQDYTKLIFEKVYGEQYHRNGLTILQNSTNPKEATCKGGISSPKAQDYNDMSKTKVVLKSADNQTFVTDEKYGSITSNKEEFLNKTVAEVQKFIQFVFNLNNEFSYKNNFGVSSDSFKIAKEECDRDLLIFSDKGLTQKLAEVSDDDIIEETFFFYPLNGMLNALSAAITDNHK
;
A
#
# COMPACT_ATOMS: atom_id res chain seq x y z
N HIS A 1 23.25 54.79 45.47
CA HIS A 1 22.63 55.04 44.16
C HIS A 1 22.29 53.72 43.49
N LYS A 2 21.00 53.37 43.36
CA LYS A 2 20.56 52.25 42.50
C LYS A 2 20.86 52.67 41.06
N LYS A 3 21.80 52.01 40.37
CA LYS A 3 21.97 52.15 38.91
C LYS A 3 20.60 51.86 38.29
N ALA A 4 20.02 52.83 37.59
CA ALA A 4 18.82 52.59 36.80
C ALA A 4 19.12 51.42 35.85
N SER A 5 18.26 50.41 35.83
CA SER A 5 18.38 49.32 34.87
C SER A 5 18.25 49.91 33.47
N ILE A 6 19.33 49.93 32.69
CA ILE A 6 19.30 50.41 31.30
C ILE A 6 18.37 49.48 30.53
N THR A 7 17.19 50.00 30.15
CA THR A 7 16.14 49.22 29.49
C THR A 7 16.41 49.03 28.00
N HIS A 8 17.17 49.92 27.37
CA HIS A 8 17.52 49.86 25.94
C HIS A 8 18.82 50.64 25.65
N PHE A 9 19.68 50.12 24.78
CA PHE A 9 20.77 50.87 24.15
C PHE A 9 20.37 51.14 22.70
N ASP A 10 20.49 52.39 22.24
CA ASP A 10 20.40 52.73 20.82
C ASP A 10 21.69 52.28 20.11
N SER A 11 21.74 50.99 19.77
CA SER A 11 22.92 50.29 19.24
C SER A 11 22.67 49.78 17.82
N ASP A 12 23.64 49.96 16.94
CA ASP A 12 23.61 49.41 15.57
C ASP A 12 23.75 47.87 15.56
N PHE A 13 24.20 47.27 16.68
CA PHE A 13 24.40 45.83 16.85
C PHE A 13 23.16 45.08 17.37
N GLU A 14 22.06 45.79 17.63
CA GLU A 14 20.83 45.13 18.07
C GLU A 14 20.36 44.10 17.04
N ILE A 15 20.00 42.89 17.49
CA ILE A 15 19.59 41.81 16.59
C ILE A 15 18.34 42.21 15.77
N ASP A 16 18.43 42.07 14.45
CA ASP A 16 17.29 42.32 13.57
C ASP A 16 16.47 41.03 13.43
N SER A 17 15.67 40.78 14.47
CA SER A 17 14.70 39.68 14.52
C SER A 17 13.27 40.21 14.53
N THR A 18 12.41 39.57 13.73
CA THR A 18 10.96 39.77 13.73
C THR A 18 10.22 38.79 14.64
N LEU A 19 10.86 37.69 15.05
CA LEU A 19 10.28 36.67 15.94
C LEU A 19 10.40 37.06 17.41
N PHE A 20 11.51 37.71 17.79
CA PHE A 20 11.80 38.05 19.17
C PHE A 20 11.34 39.46 19.51
N LYS A 21 10.47 39.59 20.50
CA LYS A 21 9.80 40.86 20.86
C LYS A 21 10.26 41.47 22.19
N ASP A 22 10.99 40.71 23.01
CA ASP A 22 11.52 41.21 24.28
C ASP A 22 12.77 42.07 24.03
N LYS A 23 13.45 42.45 25.12
CA LYS A 23 14.71 43.19 25.10
C LYS A 23 15.73 42.52 24.17
N LYS A 24 15.93 43.10 22.99
CA LYS A 24 16.76 42.53 21.92
C LYS A 24 18.23 42.53 22.33
N PRO A 25 18.93 41.38 22.24
CA PRO A 25 20.36 41.32 22.49
C PRO A 25 21.18 42.03 21.41
N LEU A 26 22.39 42.45 21.78
CA LEU A 26 23.40 42.88 20.81
C LEU A 26 24.13 41.67 20.24
N VAL A 27 24.29 41.58 18.92
CA VAL A 27 25.09 40.54 18.27
C VAL A 27 26.47 41.12 17.98
N LEU A 28 27.51 40.59 18.62
CA LEU A 28 28.81 41.25 18.66
C LEU A 28 29.88 40.55 17.80
N PRO A 29 30.78 41.31 17.15
CA PRO A 29 31.94 40.76 16.45
C PRO A 29 32.87 39.97 17.38
N ILE A 30 33.38 38.83 16.92
CA ILE A 30 34.33 37.99 17.65
C ILE A 30 35.80 38.20 17.23
N GLU A 31 36.01 38.95 16.16
CA GLU A 31 37.33 39.31 15.66
C GLU A 31 37.53 40.82 15.77
N ALA A 32 38.71 41.23 16.20
CA ALA A 32 39.13 42.62 16.19
C ALA A 32 39.44 43.04 14.74
N GLY A 33 39.11 44.28 14.37
CA GLY A 33 39.38 44.81 13.04
C GLY A 33 38.54 46.01 12.67
N ASN A 34 38.73 46.50 11.44
CA ASN A 34 38.08 47.73 10.95
C ASN A 34 36.68 47.51 10.34
N THR A 35 36.22 46.26 10.22
CA THR A 35 34.98 45.91 9.51
C THR A 35 33.75 46.58 10.09
N TYR A 36 33.67 46.70 11.42
CA TYR A 36 32.49 47.16 12.14
C TYR A 36 32.68 48.52 12.81
N THR A 37 33.79 49.23 12.56
CA THR A 37 34.15 50.44 13.31
C THR A 37 33.26 51.66 13.07
N LYS A 38 32.40 51.60 12.05
CA LYS A 38 31.40 52.65 11.76
C LYS A 38 30.03 52.38 12.38
N LEU A 39 29.91 51.34 13.20
CA LEU A 39 28.68 50.94 13.87
C LEU A 39 28.70 51.43 15.31
N LYS A 40 27.60 52.04 15.75
CA LYS A 40 27.40 52.48 17.12
C LYS A 40 27.25 51.29 18.07
N TYR A 41 28.13 51.17 19.06
CA TYR A 41 28.10 50.08 20.04
C TYR A 41 27.17 50.39 21.22
N THR A 42 27.48 51.43 21.99
CA THR A 42 26.62 51.93 23.08
C THR A 42 26.48 53.45 22.94
N GLN A 43 27.34 54.23 23.58
CA GLN A 43 27.47 55.67 23.32
C GLN A 43 28.47 55.95 22.19
N ASP A 44 29.55 55.16 22.13
CA ASP A 44 30.63 55.29 21.15
C ASP A 44 30.50 54.27 19.99
N GLU A 45 31.26 54.52 18.91
CA GLU A 45 31.46 53.56 17.82
C GLU A 45 32.29 52.34 18.27
N TRP A 46 32.11 51.20 17.61
CA TRP A 46 32.89 50.00 17.88
C TRP A 46 34.38 50.22 17.59
N ALA A 47 35.26 50.07 18.58
CA ALA A 47 36.69 50.26 18.35
C ALA A 47 37.31 49.09 17.56
N SER A 48 38.35 49.35 16.77
CA SER A 48 39.02 48.31 15.97
C SER A 48 39.70 47.23 16.81
N THR A 49 39.97 47.51 18.09
CA THR A 49 40.53 46.56 19.06
C THR A 49 39.47 45.74 19.78
N TYR A 50 38.19 46.09 19.67
CA TYR A 50 37.11 45.40 20.37
C TYR A 50 36.79 44.07 19.71
N LYS A 51 36.54 43.08 20.58
CA LYS A 51 35.97 41.77 20.23
C LYS A 51 35.19 41.22 21.42
N ALA A 52 34.13 40.49 21.13
CA ALA A 52 33.43 39.64 22.09
C ALA A 52 34.19 38.30 22.25
N PRO A 53 34.04 37.61 23.40
CA PRO A 53 34.54 36.24 23.52
C PRO A 53 33.77 35.31 22.58
N TYR A 54 34.40 34.21 22.15
CA TYR A 54 33.73 33.20 21.33
C TYR A 54 32.61 32.48 22.09
N TYR A 55 32.82 32.28 23.39
CA TYR A 55 31.91 31.61 24.31
C TYR A 55 31.79 32.42 25.61
N ASP A 56 30.58 32.52 26.15
CA ASP A 56 30.33 33.02 27.49
C ASP A 56 29.37 32.05 28.20
N PRO A 57 29.80 31.40 29.31
CA PRO A 57 29.00 30.42 30.04
C PRO A 57 27.78 31.02 30.72
N THR A 58 27.73 32.35 30.89
CA THR A 58 26.59 33.04 31.48
C THR A 58 25.42 33.01 30.49
N PRO A 59 24.18 32.72 30.93
CA PRO A 59 23.01 32.83 30.08
C PRO A 59 22.94 34.20 29.41
N TRP A 60 22.72 34.23 28.09
CA TRP A 60 22.85 35.45 27.28
C TRP A 60 21.99 36.63 27.77
N GLN A 61 20.90 36.36 28.46
CA GLN A 61 20.02 37.37 29.07
C GLN A 61 20.68 38.14 30.22
N ASN A 62 21.65 37.53 30.88
CA ASN A 62 22.25 37.99 32.14
C ASN A 62 23.71 38.44 31.99
N ARG A 63 24.19 38.57 30.74
CA ARG A 63 25.58 38.94 30.45
C ARG A 63 25.85 40.43 30.66
N SER A 64 27.13 40.77 30.75
CA SER A 64 27.62 42.15 30.75
C SER A 64 28.40 42.43 29.48
N LEU A 65 28.11 43.55 28.82
CA LEU A 65 28.71 43.92 27.54
C LEU A 65 30.25 43.94 27.62
N PRO A 66 30.95 43.31 26.67
CA PRO A 66 32.41 43.38 26.59
C PRO A 66 32.91 44.83 26.57
N GLN A 67 34.04 45.08 27.22
CA GLN A 67 34.76 46.37 27.31
C GLN A 67 34.10 47.48 28.14
N VAL A 68 32.77 47.56 28.15
CA VAL A 68 32.03 48.60 28.89
C VAL A 68 31.37 48.09 30.18
N HIS A 69 31.25 46.77 30.34
CA HIS A 69 30.78 46.07 31.53
C HIS A 69 29.36 46.44 32.01
N ASP A 70 28.55 47.07 31.15
CA ASP A 70 27.15 47.32 31.44
C ASP A 70 26.31 46.04 31.28
N ALA A 71 25.37 45.82 32.21
CA ALA A 71 24.48 44.66 32.17
C ALA A 71 23.47 44.78 31.03
N TYR A 72 23.69 44.03 29.94
CA TYR A 72 22.82 43.99 28.78
C TYR A 72 23.01 42.68 28.00
N PRO A 73 21.92 42.09 27.49
CA PRO A 73 22.01 40.83 26.79
C PRO A 73 22.83 40.96 25.49
N TYR A 74 23.74 40.03 25.26
CA TYR A 74 24.48 39.95 24.00
C TYR A 74 24.70 38.50 23.57
N LEU A 75 24.84 38.31 22.26
CA LEU A 75 25.06 37.04 21.61
C LEU A 75 26.42 37.03 20.89
N THR A 76 27.03 35.86 20.85
CA THR A 76 28.28 35.53 20.16
C THR A 76 28.12 34.26 19.33
N ILE A 77 29.18 33.82 18.64
CA ILE A 77 29.14 32.67 17.73
C ILE A 77 28.66 31.38 18.39
N SER A 78 29.14 31.05 19.60
CA SER A 78 28.74 29.84 20.32
C SER A 78 27.28 29.84 20.78
N ASP A 79 26.59 30.98 20.75
CA ASP A 79 25.16 31.00 21.01
C ASP A 79 24.37 30.47 19.81
N PHE A 80 24.89 30.58 18.59
CA PHE A 80 24.18 30.18 17.36
C PHE A 80 24.66 28.86 16.77
N LEU A 81 25.97 28.58 16.87
CA LEU A 81 26.58 27.37 16.32
C LEU A 81 26.96 26.39 17.42
N THR A 82 26.72 25.10 17.17
CA THR A 82 27.15 24.01 18.06
C THR A 82 28.65 23.81 18.00
N ASP A 83 29.21 23.17 19.03
CA ASP A 83 30.64 22.88 19.10
C ASP A 83 31.05 21.70 18.20
N THR A 84 30.06 20.89 17.81
CA THR A 84 30.20 19.76 16.90
C THR A 84 29.38 19.97 15.62
N ILE A 85 29.82 19.36 14.52
CA ILE A 85 29.03 19.17 13.30
C ILE A 85 29.05 17.68 12.93
N VAL A 86 27.92 17.16 12.45
CA VAL A 86 27.82 15.75 12.03
C VAL A 86 27.93 15.67 10.52
N ARG A 87 28.91 14.90 10.03
CA ARG A 87 29.10 14.56 8.62
C ARG A 87 28.43 13.21 8.33
N MET A 88 27.65 13.18 7.27
CA MET A 88 26.98 12.00 6.73
C MET A 88 27.76 11.46 5.52
N PRO A 89 27.81 10.13 5.30
CA PRO A 89 28.63 9.50 4.26
C PRO A 89 27.96 9.50 2.88
N TYR A 90 27.03 10.43 2.64
CA TYR A 90 26.25 10.48 1.41
C TYR A 90 25.83 11.91 1.10
N LYS A 91 25.62 12.17 -0.19
CA LYS A 91 25.03 13.40 -0.67
C LYS A 91 23.58 13.52 -0.18
N ILE A 92 23.20 14.72 0.23
CA ILE A 92 21.84 15.04 0.65
C ILE A 92 20.90 15.09 -0.56
N ASN A 93 19.64 14.67 -0.38
CA ASN A 93 18.58 14.89 -1.36
C ASN A 93 18.15 16.37 -1.34
N GLU A 94 18.90 17.22 -2.04
CA GLU A 94 18.73 18.68 -2.10
C GLU A 94 17.33 19.11 -2.55
N GLY A 95 16.65 18.31 -3.38
CA GLY A 95 15.28 18.56 -3.80
C GLY A 95 14.27 18.45 -2.66
N SER A 96 14.62 17.72 -1.59
CA SER A 96 13.73 17.41 -0.46
C SER A 96 14.21 17.99 0.86
N PHE A 97 15.50 18.32 1.00
CA PHE A 97 16.10 18.83 2.23
C PHE A 97 17.12 19.93 1.94
N PHE A 98 17.21 20.90 2.83
CA PHE A 98 18.17 21.99 2.72
C PHE A 98 19.57 21.53 3.18
N ASP A 99 20.55 21.79 2.33
CA ASP A 99 21.95 21.34 2.43
C ASP A 99 22.87 22.35 3.16
N GLY A 100 22.31 23.47 3.63
CA GLY A 100 23.12 24.55 4.22
C GLY A 100 23.94 25.32 3.19
N ASN A 101 23.54 25.31 1.91
CA ASN A 101 24.29 25.91 0.81
C ASN A 101 25.68 25.29 0.60
N TYR A 102 25.83 24.00 0.91
CA TYR A 102 27.07 23.25 0.72
C TYR A 102 27.31 22.94 -0.77
N LYS A 103 28.57 22.82 -1.19
CA LYS A 103 28.95 22.55 -2.59
C LYS A 103 29.71 21.24 -2.78
N GLY A 104 29.70 20.35 -1.79
CA GLY A 104 30.32 19.03 -1.93
C GLY A 104 29.40 18.02 -2.60
N ASP A 105 30.00 17.00 -3.21
CA ASP A 105 29.29 16.03 -4.04
C ASP A 105 29.20 14.61 -3.44
N GLU A 106 29.95 14.31 -2.38
CA GLU A 106 30.02 12.95 -1.81
C GLU A 106 29.44 12.84 -0.39
N ASP A 107 29.40 13.94 0.35
CA ASP A 107 28.97 13.99 1.74
C ASP A 107 27.92 15.08 1.98
N SER A 108 27.36 15.07 3.18
CA SER A 108 26.45 16.10 3.65
C SER A 108 26.58 16.28 5.15
N PHE A 109 25.91 17.29 5.70
CA PHE A 109 26.01 17.63 7.11
C PHE A 109 24.63 17.83 7.73
N LEU A 110 24.50 17.42 9.00
CA LEU A 110 23.44 17.97 9.83
C LEU A 110 23.83 19.39 10.23
N LEU A 111 22.93 20.35 10.07
CA LEU A 111 23.27 21.76 10.29
C LEU A 111 23.60 22.01 11.77
N PRO A 112 24.76 22.61 12.10
CA PRO A 112 25.23 22.76 13.47
C PRO A 112 24.61 23.99 14.15
N LEU A 113 23.28 24.07 14.19
CA LEU A 113 22.53 25.18 14.77
C LEU A 113 22.06 24.86 16.19
N THR A 114 22.12 25.85 17.07
CA THR A 114 21.58 25.75 18.44
C THR A 114 20.08 26.12 18.48
N ASP A 115 19.43 25.79 19.60
CA ASP A 115 18.04 26.20 19.84
C ASP A 115 17.91 27.74 19.93
N THR A 116 18.97 28.45 20.32
CA THR A 116 18.96 29.91 20.41
C THR A 116 18.80 30.55 19.03
N PHE A 117 19.34 29.97 17.96
CA PHE A 117 19.13 30.47 16.60
C PHE A 117 17.62 30.59 16.28
N PHE A 118 16.87 29.53 16.55
CA PHE A 118 15.44 29.44 16.25
C PHE A 118 14.55 30.29 17.17
N LYS A 119 15.11 30.89 18.23
CA LYS A 119 14.43 31.94 19.01
C LYS A 119 14.33 33.26 18.24
N PHE A 120 15.25 33.51 17.31
CA PHE A 120 15.36 34.77 16.59
C PHE A 120 15.02 34.66 15.11
N PHE A 121 15.24 33.50 14.48
CA PHE A 121 15.09 33.35 13.03
C PHE A 121 14.29 32.10 12.64
N THR A 122 13.50 32.23 11.58
CA THR A 122 12.77 31.13 10.95
C THR A 122 13.66 30.30 10.03
N VAL A 123 13.22 29.08 9.68
CA VAL A 123 13.86 28.25 8.66
C VAL A 123 13.90 28.93 7.28
N GLU A 124 12.88 29.72 6.94
CA GLU A 124 12.84 30.45 5.66
C GLU A 124 13.88 31.58 5.63
N GLN A 125 14.09 32.28 6.73
CA GLN A 125 15.17 33.28 6.84
C GLN A 125 16.55 32.62 6.72
N LEU A 126 16.77 31.48 7.38
CA LEU A 126 18.02 30.72 7.28
C LEU A 126 18.34 30.28 5.84
N LYS A 127 17.34 29.88 5.06
CA LYS A 127 17.51 29.49 3.64
C LYS A 127 17.77 30.70 2.72
N GLY A 128 17.42 31.90 3.17
CA GLY A 128 17.51 33.12 2.40
C GLY A 128 18.88 33.83 2.48
N GLU A 129 18.84 35.11 2.13
CA GLU A 129 20.00 36.00 2.14
C GLU A 129 19.84 37.15 3.14
N VAL A 130 20.96 37.54 3.74
CA VAL A 130 21.12 38.72 4.58
C VAL A 130 22.06 39.68 3.85
N LYS A 131 21.53 40.82 3.38
CA LYS A 131 22.29 41.87 2.68
C LYS A 131 23.10 41.34 1.46
N GLY A 132 22.50 40.45 0.66
CA GLY A 132 23.11 39.88 -0.55
C GLY A 132 24.12 38.76 -0.29
N LYS A 133 24.21 38.27 0.96
CA LYS A 133 24.97 37.08 1.32
C LYS A 133 24.05 36.01 1.87
N LYS A 134 24.32 34.74 1.58
CA LYS A 134 23.59 33.59 2.16
C LYS A 134 23.65 33.64 3.69
N MET A 135 22.52 33.43 4.37
CA MET A 135 22.50 33.47 5.84
C MET A 135 23.41 32.38 6.44
N ILE A 136 23.43 31.18 5.85
CA ILE A 136 24.39 30.11 6.18
C ILE A 136 25.07 29.56 4.93
N GLU A 137 26.35 29.23 5.02
CA GLU A 137 27.14 28.57 3.97
C GLU A 137 28.18 27.61 4.58
N LEU A 138 28.31 26.41 4.02
CA LEU A 138 29.33 25.43 4.40
C LEU A 138 30.43 25.36 3.33
N LYS A 139 31.71 25.36 3.75
CA LYS A 139 32.88 25.26 2.86
C LYS A 139 33.87 24.22 3.36
N THR A 140 34.27 23.32 2.48
CA THR A 140 35.31 22.33 2.77
C THR A 140 36.68 23.00 2.80
N ASN A 141 37.49 22.65 3.80
CA ASN A 141 38.89 23.03 3.90
C ASN A 141 39.76 21.78 4.07
N ALA A 142 41.09 21.92 3.98
CA ALA A 142 42.00 20.84 4.31
C ALA A 142 41.80 20.40 5.78
N GLY A 143 41.29 19.18 5.99
CA GLY A 143 41.10 18.59 7.31
C GLY A 143 39.81 18.97 8.05
N GLY A 144 38.83 19.63 7.42
CA GLY A 144 37.58 20.00 8.07
C GLY A 144 36.58 20.75 7.20
N VAL A 145 35.54 21.30 7.84
CA VAL A 145 34.50 22.14 7.19
C VAL A 145 34.32 23.44 7.95
N THR A 146 34.27 24.58 7.25
CA THR A 146 33.92 25.87 7.84
C THR A 146 32.45 26.17 7.61
N VAL A 147 31.75 26.52 8.69
CA VAL A 147 30.41 27.11 8.64
C VAL A 147 30.55 28.62 8.73
N ILE A 148 29.92 29.32 7.79
CA ILE A 148 29.80 30.77 7.75
C ILE A 148 28.35 31.11 8.03
N LEU A 149 28.10 31.94 9.04
CA LEU A 149 26.75 32.36 9.45
C LEU A 149 26.67 33.89 9.48
N HIS A 150 25.71 34.48 8.79
CA HIS A 150 25.45 35.92 8.78
C HIS A 150 24.23 36.24 9.63
N ILE A 151 24.41 36.94 10.75
CA ILE A 151 23.32 37.33 11.64
C ILE A 151 22.95 38.79 11.35
N PRO A 152 21.70 39.08 10.95
CA PRO A 152 21.26 40.44 10.69
C PRO A 152 21.18 41.25 12.00
N ILE A 153 21.62 42.51 11.92
CA ILE A 153 21.58 43.50 13.00
C ILE A 153 20.94 44.78 12.48
N ALA A 154 20.56 45.69 13.38
CA ALA A 154 19.91 46.96 13.06
C ALA A 154 20.57 47.70 11.89
N LYS A 155 21.91 47.68 11.81
CA LYS A 155 22.66 48.26 10.69
C LYS A 155 23.69 47.30 10.09
N GLY A 156 23.20 46.31 9.33
CA GLY A 156 24.04 45.40 8.54
C GLY A 156 23.90 43.95 8.97
N CYS A 157 25.02 43.24 9.10
CA CYS A 157 25.07 41.88 9.64
C CYS A 157 26.43 41.58 10.27
N ILE A 158 26.45 40.69 11.26
CA ILE A 158 27.69 40.10 11.79
C ILE A 158 27.96 38.79 11.06
N GLU A 159 29.18 38.64 10.56
CA GLU A 159 29.68 37.39 9.96
C GLU A 159 30.42 36.56 11.01
N TYR A 160 29.92 35.35 11.26
CA TYR A 160 30.54 34.36 12.11
C TYR A 160 31.13 33.23 11.27
N ARG A 161 32.33 32.77 11.65
CA ARG A 161 33.04 31.67 11.00
C ARG A 161 33.52 30.69 12.07
N ARG A 162 33.19 29.41 11.92
CA ARG A 162 33.72 28.32 12.76
C ARG A 162 34.17 27.19 11.87
N THR A 163 35.39 26.70 12.10
CA THR A 163 35.93 25.53 11.39
C THR A 163 35.83 24.31 12.28
N TYR A 164 35.23 23.24 11.76
CA TYR A 164 35.09 21.96 12.42
C TYR A 164 36.13 20.99 11.87
N PHE A 165 37.04 20.55 12.73
CA PHE A 165 38.18 19.72 12.34
C PHE A 165 37.89 18.24 12.54
N GLU A 166 38.30 17.43 11.58
CA GLU A 166 38.19 15.98 11.66
C GLU A 166 39.26 15.41 12.60
N GLY A 167 38.87 14.48 13.47
CA GLY A 167 39.79 13.79 14.38
C GLY A 167 40.30 14.62 15.55
N LEU A 168 39.82 15.87 15.72
CA LEU A 168 40.16 16.74 16.84
C LEU A 168 38.91 17.02 17.70
N PRO A 169 39.05 17.09 19.03
CA PRO A 169 37.98 17.57 19.90
C PRO A 169 37.75 19.07 19.70
N SER A 170 36.55 19.55 20.03
CA SER A 170 36.21 20.97 19.94
C SER A 170 36.99 21.78 20.98
N ASN A 171 37.41 22.98 20.61
CA ASN A 171 38.03 23.97 21.49
C ASN A 171 37.28 25.30 21.38
N ILE A 172 36.29 25.48 22.24
CA ILE A 172 35.41 26.66 22.25
C ILE A 172 36.16 27.98 22.50
N GLU A 173 37.25 27.94 23.28
CA GLU A 173 38.10 29.11 23.58
C GLU A 173 38.91 29.57 22.37
N LYS A 174 39.12 28.67 21.39
CA LYS A 174 39.75 28.97 20.11
C LYS A 174 38.76 29.08 18.94
N ASN A 175 37.48 28.85 19.19
CA ASN A 175 36.43 28.74 18.18
C ASN A 175 36.70 27.60 17.16
N ASP A 176 37.38 26.54 17.60
CA ASP A 176 37.59 25.33 16.81
C ASP A 176 36.46 24.33 17.15
N GLY A 177 35.72 23.88 16.15
CA GLY A 177 34.70 22.85 16.29
C GLY A 177 35.25 21.44 16.04
N ALA A 178 34.49 20.42 16.45
CA ALA A 178 34.78 19.02 16.12
C ALA A 178 33.86 18.49 15.01
N LEU A 179 34.43 17.82 14.01
CA LEU A 179 33.67 17.11 12.99
C LEU A 179 33.50 15.65 13.40
N ILE A 180 32.25 15.22 13.58
CA ILE A 180 31.88 13.86 13.94
C ILE A 180 31.36 13.14 12.69
N LYS A 181 31.96 12.00 12.34
CA LYS A 181 31.44 11.14 11.26
C LYS A 181 30.31 10.27 11.78
N ASN A 182 29.28 10.08 10.97
CA ASN A 182 28.18 9.19 11.28
C ASN A 182 27.78 8.35 10.06
N ASP A 183 28.36 7.16 9.96
CA ASP A 183 28.23 6.31 8.78
C ASP A 183 27.04 5.31 8.85
N ASP A 184 26.35 5.30 10.00
CA ASP A 184 25.47 4.23 10.43
C ASP A 184 24.00 4.67 10.56
N VAL A 185 23.59 5.81 9.98
CA VAL A 185 22.21 6.30 10.07
C VAL A 185 21.64 6.87 8.78
N VAL A 186 20.36 6.56 8.55
CA VAL A 186 19.57 7.02 7.41
C VAL A 186 18.21 7.51 7.88
N PHE A 187 17.77 8.63 7.32
CA PHE A 187 16.48 9.25 7.65
C PHE A 187 15.54 9.24 6.45
N ALA A 188 14.25 9.13 6.72
CA ALA A 188 13.18 9.22 5.73
C ALA A 188 12.03 10.10 6.25
N LEU A 189 11.43 10.89 5.36
CA LEU A 189 10.25 11.70 5.64
C LEU A 189 9.08 11.31 4.72
N PHE A 190 7.89 11.16 5.29
CA PHE A 190 6.64 10.88 4.57
C PHE A 190 5.49 11.73 5.12
N PRO A 191 4.77 12.51 4.30
CA PRO A 191 5.20 13.08 3.03
C PRO A 191 6.05 14.34 3.23
N ASN A 192 6.76 14.80 2.20
CA ASN A 192 7.48 16.08 2.22
C ASN A 192 6.57 17.27 1.80
N ILE A 193 5.49 17.50 2.55
CA ILE A 193 4.48 18.54 2.27
C ILE A 193 4.42 19.56 3.41
N LYS A 194 4.22 20.84 3.11
CA LYS A 194 3.88 21.87 4.11
C LYS A 194 2.37 21.93 4.26
N PHE A 195 1.82 21.32 5.32
CA PHE A 195 0.40 21.45 5.62
C PHE A 195 0.09 22.84 6.18
N LYS A 196 -1.13 23.33 5.91
CA LYS A 196 -1.56 24.67 6.34
C LYS A 196 -1.98 24.69 7.80
N THR A 197 -2.57 23.59 8.26
CA THR A 197 -3.10 23.43 9.62
C THR A 197 -2.58 22.13 10.24
N ASP A 198 -2.63 22.06 11.57
CA ASP A 198 -2.27 20.85 12.30
C ASP A 198 -3.19 19.69 11.93
N ASN A 199 -4.51 19.90 11.81
CA ASN A 199 -5.47 18.83 11.44
C ASN A 199 -5.21 18.17 10.09
N GLU A 200 -4.57 18.87 9.15
CA GLU A 200 -4.16 18.31 7.85
C GLU A 200 -2.87 17.49 7.93
N ALA A 201 -2.12 17.56 9.02
CA ALA A 201 -0.75 17.06 9.05
C ALA A 201 -0.66 15.61 9.49
N PHE A 202 -0.31 14.72 8.55
CA PHE A 202 -0.03 13.31 8.83
C PHE A 202 1.38 12.98 8.34
N TYR A 203 2.35 13.04 9.25
CA TYR A 203 3.74 12.69 8.94
C TYR A 203 4.20 11.41 9.62
N ARG A 204 5.15 10.76 8.97
CA ARG A 204 5.98 9.68 9.51
C ARG A 204 7.43 10.06 9.24
N PHE A 205 8.29 9.87 10.24
CA PHE A 205 9.73 10.11 10.11
C PHE A 205 10.47 8.85 10.51
N GLY A 206 11.14 8.22 9.55
CA GLY A 206 11.90 7.00 9.73
C GLY A 206 13.37 7.30 10.07
N LEU A 207 13.93 6.52 11.00
CA LEU A 207 15.34 6.48 11.34
C LEU A 207 15.77 5.02 11.33
N ILE A 208 16.71 4.68 10.46
CA ILE A 208 17.38 3.37 10.47
C ILE A 208 18.81 3.59 10.93
N SER A 209 19.23 2.79 11.91
CA SER A 209 20.63 2.76 12.33
C SER A 209 21.09 1.36 12.71
N ASP A 210 22.39 1.23 12.95
CA ASP A 210 22.92 0.04 13.61
C ASP A 210 22.26 -0.19 14.97
N TYR A 211 21.97 -1.45 15.29
CA TYR A 211 21.11 -1.82 16.41
C TYR A 211 21.66 -1.34 17.76
N ASN A 212 22.96 -1.52 17.98
CA ASN A 212 23.63 -1.27 19.25
C ASN A 212 23.82 0.23 19.58
N ILE A 213 23.73 1.10 18.58
CA ILE A 213 23.93 2.55 18.76
C ILE A 213 22.64 3.34 18.58
N ASN A 214 21.53 2.68 18.24
CA ASN A 214 20.25 3.33 17.96
C ASN A 214 19.74 4.14 19.15
N ASP A 215 19.94 3.64 20.37
CA ASP A 215 19.49 4.29 21.60
C ASP A 215 20.31 5.57 21.92
N ASN A 216 21.42 5.81 21.21
CA ASN A 216 22.17 7.05 21.29
C ASN A 216 21.49 8.19 20.51
N TYR A 217 20.48 7.90 19.69
CA TYR A 217 19.77 8.89 18.89
C TYR A 217 18.52 9.38 19.60
N VAL A 218 18.40 10.69 19.75
CA VAL A 218 17.15 11.35 20.19
C VAL A 218 16.69 12.28 19.09
N VAL A 219 15.50 12.01 18.54
CA VAL A 219 14.86 12.83 17.51
C VAL A 219 13.80 13.71 18.17
N SER A 220 13.79 14.99 17.81
CA SER A 220 12.77 15.94 18.24
C SER A 220 12.33 16.81 17.08
N PHE A 221 11.04 17.14 17.04
CA PHE A 221 10.42 17.93 15.99
C PHE A 221 10.08 19.29 16.55
N HIS A 222 10.24 20.34 15.75
CA HIS A 222 10.08 21.71 16.21
C HIS A 222 9.32 22.53 15.19
N SER A 223 8.39 23.35 15.68
CA SER A 223 7.91 24.55 14.99
C SER A 223 8.40 25.77 15.75
N VAL A 224 8.35 26.97 15.16
CA VAL A 224 8.83 28.22 15.76
C VAL A 224 8.50 28.31 17.26
N ASN A 225 9.55 28.25 18.10
CA ASN A 225 9.47 28.29 19.58
C ASN A 225 8.65 27.18 20.27
N LYS A 226 8.35 26.07 19.59
CA LYS A 226 7.55 24.96 20.14
C LYS A 226 8.16 23.61 19.76
N GLN A 227 8.58 22.84 20.76
CA GLN A 227 8.88 21.43 20.57
C GLN A 227 7.59 20.62 20.44
N ILE A 228 7.58 19.67 19.50
CA ILE A 228 6.43 18.84 19.15
C ILE A 228 6.70 17.42 19.64
N ASN A 229 5.76 16.88 20.41
CA ASN A 229 5.82 15.50 20.87
C ASN A 229 5.39 14.53 19.75
N ALA A 230 6.23 13.54 19.46
CA ALA A 230 6.01 12.51 18.46
C ALA A 230 6.34 11.13 19.05
N PRO A 231 5.37 10.23 19.23
CA PRO A 231 5.66 8.87 19.68
C PRO A 231 6.53 8.13 18.66
N CYS A 232 7.52 7.38 19.16
CA CYS A 232 8.40 6.54 18.37
C CYS A 232 7.99 5.07 18.50
N LYS A 233 7.93 4.37 17.37
CA LYS A 233 7.63 2.93 17.28
C LYS A 233 8.76 2.19 16.59
N THR A 234 9.11 1.03 17.10
CA THR A 234 10.23 0.22 16.60
C THR A 234 9.73 -1.17 16.24
N ARG A 235 9.81 -1.54 14.96
CA ARG A 235 9.31 -2.84 14.46
C ARG A 235 10.14 -4.02 14.93
N ASN A 236 11.45 -3.84 15.01
CA ASN A 236 12.42 -4.91 15.21
C ASN A 236 13.20 -4.80 16.53
N ASN A 237 12.56 -4.30 17.59
CA ASN A 237 13.18 -3.99 18.89
C ASN A 237 13.79 -5.19 19.65
N SER A 238 13.66 -6.42 19.14
CA SER A 238 14.20 -7.64 19.77
C SER A 238 15.06 -8.47 18.82
N TYR A 239 15.50 -7.88 17.71
CA TYR A 239 16.20 -8.58 16.63
C TYR A 239 17.51 -7.87 16.28
N SER A 240 18.52 -8.07 17.13
CA SER A 240 19.83 -7.40 17.06
C SER A 240 20.67 -7.76 15.85
N GLU A 241 20.31 -8.83 15.13
CA GLU A 241 20.96 -9.22 13.87
C GLU A 241 20.58 -8.34 12.67
N TYR A 242 19.62 -7.42 12.85
CA TYR A 242 19.20 -6.44 11.83
C TYR A 242 19.44 -5.00 12.29
N LYS A 243 19.56 -4.06 11.35
CA LYS A 243 19.56 -2.62 11.65
C LYS A 243 18.24 -2.21 12.31
N LYS A 244 18.28 -1.45 13.39
CA LYS A 244 17.09 -1.03 14.15
C LYS A 244 16.36 0.09 13.41
N TYR A 245 15.05 -0.08 13.25
CA TYR A 245 14.18 0.87 12.54
C TYR A 245 13.19 1.52 13.51
N ASN A 246 13.36 2.82 13.71
CA ASN A 246 12.48 3.68 14.50
C ASN A 246 11.62 4.54 13.58
N ASN A 247 10.34 4.64 13.90
CA ASN A 247 9.39 5.44 13.14
C ASN A 247 8.62 6.38 14.09
N TYR A 248 8.78 7.68 13.86
CA TYR A 248 8.13 8.73 14.63
C TYR A 248 6.84 9.15 13.95
N VAL A 249 5.75 9.15 14.72
CA VAL A 249 4.40 9.41 14.23
C VAL A 249 3.99 10.83 14.60
N LEU A 250 3.68 11.66 13.60
CA LEU A 250 3.15 13.01 13.79
C LEU A 250 1.79 13.13 13.11
N ASP A 251 0.77 12.61 13.78
CA ASP A 251 -0.62 12.80 13.38
C ASP A 251 -1.14 14.11 13.96
N LYS A 252 -1.83 14.88 13.12
CA LYS A 252 -2.38 16.20 13.35
C LYS A 252 -1.39 17.23 13.91
N LYS A 253 -0.13 17.21 13.44
CA LYS A 253 0.94 18.14 13.92
C LYS A 253 1.87 18.59 12.80
N THR A 254 1.94 19.89 12.56
CA THR A 254 2.91 20.52 11.66
C THR A 254 4.26 20.73 12.33
N PHE A 255 5.35 20.72 11.56
CA PHE A 255 6.69 21.09 12.03
C PHE A 255 7.46 21.88 10.97
N ASP A 256 8.60 22.47 11.37
CA ASP A 256 9.49 23.28 10.52
C ASP A 256 10.86 22.63 10.33
N TYR A 257 11.40 21.99 11.39
CA TYR A 257 12.68 21.29 11.33
C TYR A 257 12.72 20.10 12.30
N VAL A 258 13.66 19.18 12.04
CA VAL A 258 13.96 18.02 12.90
C VAL A 258 15.33 18.21 13.52
N LYS A 259 15.41 18.03 14.83
CA LYS A 259 16.66 18.06 15.59
C LYS A 259 17.05 16.64 15.98
N ILE A 260 18.26 16.26 15.62
CA ILE A 260 18.87 14.97 15.93
C ILE A 260 19.94 15.20 16.98
N LYS A 261 19.82 14.56 18.14
CA LYS A 261 20.92 14.44 19.09
C LYS A 261 21.54 13.05 18.98
N TYR A 262 22.86 12.98 19.10
CA TYR A 262 23.65 11.77 19.06
C TYR A 262 24.62 11.76 20.25
N GLY A 263 24.45 10.82 21.18
CA GLY A 263 25.18 10.83 22.45
C GLY A 263 24.86 12.07 23.29
N ASN A 264 25.80 12.50 24.13
CA ASN A 264 25.56 13.58 25.11
C ASN A 264 25.75 14.98 24.52
N ASP A 265 26.78 15.19 23.68
CA ASP A 265 27.26 16.53 23.31
C ASP A 265 27.17 16.82 21.80
N THR A 266 26.62 15.90 21.01
CA THR A 266 26.49 16.09 19.55
C THR A 266 25.03 16.26 19.15
N GLN A 267 24.77 17.29 18.36
CA GLN A 267 23.46 17.53 17.78
C GLN A 267 23.57 18.14 16.38
N GLY A 268 22.51 18.01 15.60
CA GLY A 268 22.38 18.67 14.32
C GLY A 268 20.93 18.80 13.88
N VAL A 269 20.70 19.62 12.87
CA VAL A 269 19.36 19.96 12.38
C VAL A 269 19.17 19.52 10.93
N ILE A 270 18.03 18.90 10.66
CA ILE A 270 17.51 18.56 9.33
C ILE A 270 16.37 19.52 9.02
N ILE A 271 16.40 20.16 7.85
CA ILE A 271 15.37 21.10 7.42
C ILE A 271 14.76 20.61 6.10
N PRO A 272 13.51 20.14 6.10
CA PRO A 272 12.82 19.77 4.86
C PRO A 272 12.61 20.96 3.92
N ASN A 273 12.67 20.69 2.62
CA ASN A 273 12.20 21.57 1.55
C ASN A 273 10.77 21.15 1.19
N PHE A 274 9.83 21.53 2.06
CA PHE A 274 8.44 21.14 1.92
C PHE A 274 7.80 21.70 0.65
N GLN A 275 7.05 20.85 -0.06
CA GLN A 275 6.19 21.28 -1.14
C GLN A 275 4.92 21.96 -0.61
N LYS A 276 4.47 23.04 -1.27
CA LYS A 276 3.24 23.76 -0.88
C LYS A 276 2.05 23.24 -1.66
N GLN A 277 0.91 23.09 -0.99
CA GLN A 277 -0.37 22.71 -1.61
C GLN A 277 -0.92 23.84 -2.50
N LYS A 278 -1.36 23.53 -3.74
CA LYS A 278 -1.90 24.55 -4.68
C LYS A 278 -3.14 24.09 -5.46
N GLY A 279 -3.83 23.06 -5.00
CA GLY A 279 -4.74 22.28 -5.82
C GLY A 279 -6.24 22.54 -5.72
N THR A 280 -6.95 22.29 -6.82
CA THR A 280 -8.43 22.21 -6.92
C THR A 280 -8.90 21.02 -7.75
N GLU A 281 -7.98 20.14 -8.20
CA GLU A 281 -8.34 19.01 -9.06
C GLU A 281 -9.17 17.97 -8.31
N GLN A 282 -10.16 17.39 -8.98
CA GLN A 282 -10.98 16.34 -8.40
C GLN A 282 -10.38 14.97 -8.71
N PHE A 283 -10.04 14.22 -7.67
CA PHE A 283 -9.63 12.82 -7.80
C PHE A 283 -10.82 11.88 -7.61
N THR A 284 -10.82 10.80 -8.37
CA THR A 284 -11.70 9.65 -8.12
C THR A 284 -10.85 8.40 -8.07
N PHE A 285 -10.92 7.68 -6.96
CA PHE A 285 -10.28 6.38 -6.77
C PHE A 285 -11.33 5.28 -6.76
N ALA A 286 -10.97 4.12 -7.30
CA ALA A 286 -11.73 2.89 -7.14
C ALA A 286 -10.82 1.79 -6.59
N ILE A 287 -11.20 1.26 -5.43
CA ILE A 287 -10.38 0.36 -4.62
C ILE A 287 -11.07 -1.00 -4.51
N ASP A 288 -10.51 -1.98 -5.18
CA ASP A 288 -10.88 -3.39 -5.03
C ASP A 288 -9.99 -4.00 -3.94
N PHE A 289 -10.48 -3.96 -2.70
CA PHE A 289 -9.93 -4.73 -1.58
C PHE A 289 -10.34 -6.20 -1.75
N GLY A 290 -9.59 -6.92 -2.59
CA GLY A 290 -9.90 -8.30 -2.95
C GLY A 290 -9.43 -9.32 -1.92
N THR A 291 -10.03 -10.51 -1.97
CA THR A 291 -9.68 -11.68 -1.12
C THR A 291 -8.20 -12.06 -1.20
N THR A 292 -7.66 -12.09 -2.42
CA THR A 292 -6.26 -12.47 -2.69
C THR A 292 -5.41 -11.27 -3.09
N ASN A 293 -5.93 -10.39 -3.95
CA ASN A 293 -5.20 -9.26 -4.49
C ASN A 293 -6.01 -7.97 -4.37
N THR A 294 -5.34 -6.89 -3.97
CA THR A 294 -5.89 -5.54 -3.97
C THR A 294 -5.54 -4.85 -5.28
N HIS A 295 -6.47 -4.08 -5.85
CA HIS A 295 -6.24 -3.25 -7.04
C HIS A 295 -6.83 -1.85 -6.85
N ILE A 296 -6.15 -0.85 -7.42
CA ILE A 296 -6.58 0.55 -7.33
C ILE A 296 -6.44 1.18 -8.71
N GLU A 297 -7.51 1.81 -9.19
CA GLU A 297 -7.50 2.72 -10.33
C GLU A 297 -7.84 4.12 -9.85
N TYR A 298 -7.39 5.13 -10.57
CA TYR A 298 -7.79 6.50 -10.32
C TYR A 298 -7.92 7.32 -11.60
N LYS A 299 -8.70 8.39 -11.53
CA LYS A 299 -8.72 9.45 -12.55
C LYS A 299 -8.66 10.83 -11.89
N VAL A 300 -8.19 11.80 -12.67
CA VAL A 300 -8.15 13.22 -12.31
C VAL A 300 -9.04 13.99 -13.27
N GLY A 301 -10.08 14.64 -12.75
CA GLY A 301 -11.11 15.30 -13.55
C GLY A 301 -11.72 14.36 -14.60
N ASN A 302 -11.69 14.78 -15.86
CA ASN A 302 -12.26 14.04 -17.01
C ASN A 302 -11.24 13.14 -17.73
N ARG A 303 -10.03 12.95 -17.18
CA ARG A 303 -9.02 12.08 -17.79
C ARG A 303 -9.43 10.60 -17.67
N SER A 304 -8.86 9.76 -18.54
CA SER A 304 -9.04 8.32 -18.48
C SER A 304 -8.52 7.74 -17.16
N ALA A 305 -9.21 6.72 -16.64
CA ALA A 305 -8.74 5.97 -15.48
C ALA A 305 -7.44 5.23 -15.79
N LYS A 306 -6.50 5.25 -14.84
CA LYS A 306 -5.26 4.46 -14.88
C LYS A 306 -4.96 3.83 -13.52
N PRO A 307 -4.20 2.70 -13.48
CA PRO A 307 -3.79 2.07 -12.23
C PRO A 307 -3.03 3.05 -11.34
N PHE A 308 -3.19 2.89 -10.03
CA PHE A 308 -2.47 3.68 -9.05
C PHE A 308 -0.95 3.53 -9.24
N ASP A 309 -0.28 4.67 -9.24
CA ASP A 309 1.15 4.83 -9.40
C ASP A 309 1.70 5.86 -8.39
N ILE A 310 2.99 5.75 -8.11
CA ILE A 310 3.83 6.74 -7.44
C ILE A 310 5.00 6.97 -8.40
N LEU A 311 4.92 8.05 -9.18
CA LEU A 311 5.93 8.47 -10.14
C LEU A 311 7.05 9.28 -9.45
N GLU A 312 8.13 9.56 -10.20
CA GLU A 312 9.32 10.24 -9.69
C GLU A 312 9.04 11.64 -9.11
N ASP A 313 8.15 12.40 -9.74
CA ASP A 313 7.79 13.77 -9.36
C ASP A 313 6.78 13.85 -8.20
N GLU A 314 6.23 12.72 -7.79
CA GLU A 314 5.21 12.57 -6.75
C GLU A 314 5.58 11.49 -5.73
N LYS A 315 6.89 11.22 -5.57
CA LYS A 315 7.40 10.37 -4.50
C LYS A 315 6.80 10.81 -3.16
N GLN A 316 6.29 9.85 -2.41
CA GLN A 316 5.66 10.13 -1.12
C GLN A 316 6.64 9.98 0.04
N ILE A 317 7.69 9.19 -0.13
CA ILE A 317 8.79 9.02 0.81
C ILE A 317 10.02 9.75 0.28
N HIS A 318 10.66 10.54 1.13
CA HIS A 318 11.86 11.31 0.81
C HIS A 318 12.98 10.89 1.74
N LEU A 319 13.98 10.20 1.18
CA LEU A 319 15.19 9.85 1.91
C LEU A 319 16.10 11.07 2.02
N PHE A 320 16.71 11.25 3.19
CA PHE A 320 17.70 12.32 3.41
C PHE A 320 18.93 12.12 2.50
N ALA A 321 19.30 10.87 2.25
CA ALA A 321 20.33 10.48 1.30
C ALA A 321 19.83 10.49 -0.14
N LYS A 322 20.61 11.05 -1.07
CA LYS A 322 20.36 11.00 -2.51
C LYS A 322 20.89 9.69 -3.10
N ASP A 323 20.13 9.10 -4.03
CA ASP A 323 20.52 7.89 -4.78
C ASP A 323 21.03 6.73 -3.89
N TYR A 324 20.35 6.54 -2.75
CA TYR A 324 20.81 5.66 -1.67
C TYR A 324 20.49 4.18 -1.91
N GLU A 325 21.41 3.46 -2.54
CA GLU A 325 21.28 2.01 -2.81
C GLU A 325 21.98 1.13 -1.75
N ARG A 326 21.55 1.23 -0.49
CA ARG A 326 22.02 0.33 0.59
C ARG A 326 20.88 -0.51 1.17
N ILE A 327 21.25 -1.42 2.08
CA ILE A 327 20.32 -2.37 2.73
C ILE A 327 19.15 -1.67 3.45
N GLU A 328 19.33 -0.43 3.89
CA GLU A 328 18.29 0.39 4.54
C GLU A 328 17.13 0.69 3.59
N LYS A 329 17.38 0.80 2.28
CA LYS A 329 16.31 0.96 1.27
C LYS A 329 15.37 -0.25 1.28
N TYR A 330 15.90 -1.46 1.42
CA TYR A 330 15.08 -2.67 1.52
C TYR A 330 14.23 -2.70 2.78
N ILE A 331 14.76 -2.18 3.90
CA ILE A 331 13.97 -2.04 5.13
C ILE A 331 12.81 -1.05 4.90
N PHE A 332 13.05 0.11 4.28
CA PHE A 332 11.97 1.05 3.95
C PHE A 332 10.92 0.45 2.99
N ASP A 333 11.33 -0.30 1.98
CA ASP A 333 10.39 -0.97 1.06
C ASP A 333 9.46 -1.96 1.78
N PHE A 334 9.97 -2.67 2.81
CA PHE A 334 9.21 -3.65 3.60
C PHE A 334 8.39 -3.04 4.74
N ASP A 335 8.98 -2.11 5.48
CA ASP A 335 8.48 -1.63 6.76
C ASP A 335 7.87 -0.23 6.67
N PHE A 336 7.80 0.34 5.46
CA PHE A 336 7.25 1.66 5.24
C PHE A 336 6.51 1.78 3.91
N LEU A 337 7.21 2.15 2.84
CA LEU A 337 6.67 2.39 1.51
C LEU A 337 7.81 2.40 0.47
N PRO A 338 7.68 1.71 -0.67
CA PRO A 338 8.61 1.88 -1.77
C PRO A 338 8.56 3.28 -2.39
N GLU A 339 9.70 3.79 -2.84
CA GLU A 339 9.78 5.11 -3.50
C GLU A 339 8.91 5.21 -4.75
N LYS A 340 8.77 4.10 -5.50
CA LYS A 340 8.01 4.03 -6.75
C LYS A 340 7.07 2.85 -6.77
N VAL A 341 5.91 3.07 -7.38
CA VAL A 341 4.90 2.06 -7.65
C VAL A 341 4.34 2.35 -9.03
N GLY A 342 4.24 1.37 -9.93
CA GLY A 342 3.76 1.65 -11.28
C GLY A 342 3.91 0.48 -12.25
N ARG A 343 3.29 0.57 -13.42
CA ARG A 343 3.26 -0.54 -14.41
C ARG A 343 4.66 -1.07 -14.78
N GLU A 344 5.62 -0.17 -14.90
CA GLU A 344 7.02 -0.45 -15.25
C GLU A 344 7.93 -0.67 -14.02
N GLU A 345 7.40 -0.57 -12.80
CA GLU A 345 8.14 -0.73 -11.56
C GLU A 345 8.02 -2.17 -11.02
N GLU A 346 8.94 -2.55 -10.12
CA GLU A 346 8.91 -3.86 -9.44
C GLU A 346 7.62 -4.03 -8.59
N PHE A 347 7.16 -2.93 -8.00
CA PHE A 347 5.96 -2.89 -7.19
C PHE A 347 4.82 -2.22 -7.95
N LYS A 348 3.69 -2.93 -8.10
CA LYS A 348 2.54 -2.46 -8.88
C LYS A 348 1.25 -3.15 -8.47
N PHE A 349 0.14 -2.48 -8.73
CA PHE A 349 -1.19 -3.06 -8.61
C PHE A 349 -1.57 -3.82 -9.89
N PRO A 350 -2.36 -4.92 -9.81
CA PRO A 350 -2.82 -5.57 -8.58
C PRO A 350 -1.66 -6.22 -7.82
N MET A 351 -1.69 -6.13 -6.48
CA MET A 351 -0.72 -6.76 -5.59
C MET A 351 -1.43 -7.66 -4.59
N ARG A 352 -0.71 -8.58 -3.94
CA ARG A 352 -1.27 -9.41 -2.88
C ARG A 352 -1.90 -8.54 -1.78
N THR A 353 -3.10 -8.89 -1.35
CA THR A 353 -3.73 -8.33 -0.15
C THR A 353 -3.02 -8.92 1.09
N ALA A 354 -1.92 -8.27 1.48
CA ALA A 354 -1.03 -8.73 2.53
C ALA A 354 -0.61 -7.57 3.45
N LEU A 355 -0.69 -7.79 4.76
CA LEU A 355 -0.23 -6.87 5.79
C LEU A 355 1.05 -7.41 6.43
N SER A 356 2.12 -6.61 6.43
CA SER A 356 3.35 -6.89 7.17
C SER A 356 3.25 -6.27 8.57
N GLU A 357 3.30 -7.09 9.61
CA GLU A 357 3.26 -6.67 11.02
C GLU A 357 4.53 -7.09 11.78
N ALA A 358 4.93 -6.30 12.77
CA ALA A 358 5.99 -6.72 13.68
C ALA A 358 5.58 -8.01 14.43
N LYS A 359 6.45 -9.02 14.49
CA LYS A 359 6.13 -10.31 15.11
C LYS A 359 5.71 -10.21 16.57
N ASN A 360 6.23 -9.26 17.32
CA ASN A 360 5.97 -9.15 18.75
C ASN A 360 4.90 -8.09 19.10
N PHE A 361 4.17 -7.56 18.10
CA PHE A 361 3.15 -6.54 18.33
C PHE A 361 1.86 -7.14 18.92
N ASP A 362 1.33 -6.50 19.96
CA ASP A 362 0.06 -6.87 20.56
C ASP A 362 -1.11 -6.06 19.99
N TRP A 363 -1.88 -6.69 19.10
CA TRP A 363 -3.12 -6.16 18.51
C TRP A 363 -4.27 -5.85 19.48
N ARG A 364 -4.02 -5.83 20.80
CA ARG A 364 -4.93 -5.21 21.78
C ARG A 364 -4.64 -3.72 21.96
N GLU A 365 -3.46 -3.27 21.56
CA GLU A 365 -3.08 -1.87 21.47
C GLU A 365 -3.49 -1.28 20.12
N ASP A 366 -3.65 0.05 20.07
CA ASP A 366 -3.94 0.76 18.82
C ASP A 366 -2.79 0.63 17.81
N ALA A 367 -3.07 -0.07 16.72
CA ALA A 367 -2.14 -0.19 15.60
C ALA A 367 -2.09 1.11 14.79
N ILE A 368 -0.88 1.65 14.62
CA ILE A 368 -0.65 2.84 13.79
C ILE A 368 -0.20 2.40 12.38
N PRO A 369 -0.92 2.82 11.32
CA PRO A 369 -0.56 2.50 9.94
C PRO A 369 0.79 3.11 9.56
N MET A 370 1.54 2.39 8.72
CA MET A 370 2.89 2.76 8.29
C MET A 370 3.88 2.96 9.45
N ALA A 371 3.64 2.30 10.59
CA ALA A 371 4.56 2.24 11.72
C ALA A 371 4.60 0.83 12.31
N HIS A 372 3.49 0.34 12.88
CA HIS A 372 3.41 -1.01 13.45
C HIS A 372 3.13 -2.08 12.39
N ALA A 373 2.31 -1.71 11.40
CA ALA A 373 1.93 -2.55 10.28
C ALA A 373 1.79 -1.71 9.00
N ASN A 374 2.04 -2.28 7.82
CA ASN A 374 1.85 -1.65 6.52
C ASN A 374 1.54 -2.66 5.42
N VAL A 375 1.08 -2.16 4.27
CA VAL A 375 0.90 -2.94 3.05
C VAL A 375 2.24 -3.57 2.66
N ALA A 376 2.24 -4.90 2.45
CA ALA A 376 3.46 -5.67 2.17
C ALA A 376 3.80 -5.68 0.67
N PHE A 377 4.19 -4.54 0.11
CA PHE A 377 4.57 -4.42 -1.31
C PHE A 377 5.60 -5.46 -1.80
N PRO A 378 6.63 -5.83 -0.99
CA PRO A 378 7.64 -6.80 -1.44
C PRO A 378 7.26 -8.28 -1.26
N TYR A 379 6.09 -8.59 -0.69
CA TYR A 379 5.65 -9.97 -0.48
C TYR A 379 5.60 -10.75 -1.81
N GLU A 380 6.02 -12.02 -1.79
CA GLU A 380 6.22 -12.91 -2.95
C GLU A 380 7.30 -12.45 -3.96
N LYS A 381 7.96 -11.30 -3.74
CA LYS A 381 8.98 -10.75 -4.65
C LYS A 381 10.38 -10.72 -4.05
N ARG A 382 10.47 -10.52 -2.73
CA ARG A 382 11.74 -10.44 -1.97
C ARG A 382 11.65 -11.29 -0.69
N ILE A 383 12.81 -11.67 -0.15
CA ILE A 383 12.90 -12.42 1.12
C ILE A 383 12.41 -11.54 2.27
N GLU A 384 11.52 -12.08 3.10
CA GLU A 384 10.98 -11.42 4.27
C GLU A 384 12.00 -11.32 5.41
N TYR A 385 11.97 -10.19 6.14
CA TYR A 385 12.73 -10.07 7.37
C TYR A 385 12.15 -10.95 8.49
N LYS A 386 13.00 -11.62 9.25
CA LYS A 386 12.58 -12.55 10.32
C LYS A 386 11.80 -11.88 11.45
N TYR A 387 11.87 -10.56 11.61
CA TYR A 387 11.10 -9.81 12.60
C TYR A 387 9.69 -9.45 12.13
N ASN A 388 9.38 -9.63 10.85
CA ASN A 388 8.06 -9.38 10.26
C ASN A 388 7.23 -10.65 10.19
N ARG A 389 5.92 -10.47 10.23
CA ARG A 389 4.93 -11.52 10.00
C ARG A 389 3.97 -11.04 8.92
N ILE A 390 3.81 -11.81 7.86
CA ILE A 390 2.85 -11.49 6.81
C ILE A 390 1.49 -12.12 7.11
N GLN A 391 0.44 -11.31 7.02
CA GLN A 391 -0.94 -11.71 7.18
C GLN A 391 -1.67 -11.56 5.86
N THR A 392 -2.18 -12.67 5.33
CA THR A 392 -3.02 -12.72 4.12
C THR A 392 -4.47 -13.07 4.52
N GLY A 393 -5.40 -13.06 3.57
CA GLY A 393 -6.80 -13.46 3.83
C GLY A 393 -7.58 -12.49 4.73
N LEU A 394 -7.17 -11.22 4.78
CA LEU A 394 -7.73 -10.18 5.65
C LEU A 394 -9.25 -10.01 5.52
N LYS A 395 -9.81 -10.13 4.30
CA LYS A 395 -11.23 -9.88 4.03
C LYS A 395 -12.17 -10.87 4.72
N TRP A 396 -11.75 -12.14 4.87
CA TRP A 396 -12.64 -13.21 5.33
C TRP A 396 -12.32 -13.77 6.71
N SER A 397 -11.14 -13.49 7.25
CA SER A 397 -10.66 -14.02 8.52
C SER A 397 -11.61 -13.73 9.70
N ILE A 398 -11.90 -14.79 10.45
CA ILE A 398 -12.72 -14.77 11.68
C ILE A 398 -11.88 -14.54 12.95
N ASN A 399 -10.58 -14.32 12.80
CA ASN A 399 -9.71 -14.07 13.95
C ASN A 399 -10.15 -12.78 14.68
N LYS A 400 -10.27 -12.83 16.01
CA LYS A 400 -10.70 -11.69 16.84
C LYS A 400 -9.83 -10.44 16.67
N LYS A 401 -8.56 -10.60 16.29
CA LYS A 401 -7.61 -9.51 16.02
C LYS A 401 -7.69 -8.99 14.57
N ASN A 402 -8.42 -9.65 13.69
CA ASN A 402 -8.51 -9.29 12.27
C ASN A 402 -9.15 -7.93 11.99
N PRO A 403 -10.17 -7.45 12.74
CA PRO A 403 -10.74 -6.13 12.51
C PRO A 403 -9.70 -5.00 12.58
N GLU A 404 -8.82 -5.00 13.60
CA GLU A 404 -7.75 -4.01 13.71
C GLU A 404 -6.72 -4.12 12.57
N LYS A 405 -6.48 -5.33 12.06
CA LYS A 405 -5.60 -5.55 10.91
C LYS A 405 -6.19 -4.98 9.62
N VAL A 406 -7.50 -5.21 9.42
CA VAL A 406 -8.25 -4.66 8.29
C VAL A 406 -8.26 -3.13 8.35
N LYS A 407 -8.58 -2.56 9.52
CA LYS A 407 -8.51 -1.11 9.76
C LYS A 407 -7.13 -0.56 9.40
N CYS A 408 -6.06 -1.14 9.93
CA CYS A 408 -4.69 -0.69 9.65
C CYS A 408 -4.31 -0.80 8.17
N PHE A 409 -4.77 -1.86 7.48
CA PHE A 409 -4.58 -2.01 6.03
C PHE A 409 -5.32 -0.93 5.23
N ILE A 410 -6.60 -0.69 5.53
CA ILE A 410 -7.42 0.35 4.90
C ILE A 410 -6.81 1.72 5.16
N GLU A 411 -6.50 2.07 6.41
CA GLU A 411 -5.87 3.35 6.74
C GLU A 411 -4.51 3.55 6.03
N SER A 412 -3.72 2.49 5.87
CA SER A 412 -2.48 2.54 5.09
C SER A 412 -2.74 2.90 3.62
N LEU A 413 -3.81 2.35 3.00
CA LEU A 413 -4.21 2.75 1.65
C LEU A 413 -4.65 4.22 1.63
N PHE A 414 -5.46 4.66 2.60
CA PHE A 414 -5.91 6.05 2.67
C PHE A 414 -4.76 7.05 2.76
N LEU A 415 -3.71 6.76 3.54
CA LEU A 415 -2.51 7.61 3.58
C LEU A 415 -1.84 7.73 2.19
N LEU A 416 -1.76 6.62 1.43
CA LEU A 416 -1.22 6.64 0.07
C LEU A 416 -2.06 7.47 -0.89
N LEU A 417 -3.38 7.27 -0.86
CA LEU A 417 -4.31 7.98 -1.74
C LEU A 417 -4.38 9.46 -1.40
N ARG A 418 -4.45 9.79 -0.11
CA ARG A 418 -4.43 11.16 0.39
C ARG A 418 -3.20 11.91 -0.11
N ASN A 419 -2.02 11.34 0.07
CA ASN A 419 -0.78 11.98 -0.36
C ASN A 419 -0.70 12.10 -1.88
N LYS A 420 -1.23 11.12 -2.63
CA LYS A 420 -1.39 11.21 -4.09
C LYS A 420 -2.25 12.41 -4.50
N VAL A 421 -3.38 12.64 -3.82
CA VAL A 421 -4.22 13.82 -4.07
C VAL A 421 -3.45 15.10 -3.81
N ILE A 422 -2.78 15.22 -2.66
CA ILE A 422 -2.14 16.47 -2.27
C ILE A 422 -0.94 16.81 -3.17
N LEU A 423 -0.09 15.83 -3.46
CA LEU A 423 1.05 16.00 -4.38
C LEU A 423 0.57 16.27 -5.82
N GLY A 424 -0.55 15.67 -6.21
CA GLY A 424 -1.22 15.90 -7.50
C GLY A 424 -2.04 17.18 -7.58
N ASN A 425 -1.95 18.09 -6.61
CA ASN A 425 -2.72 19.34 -6.55
C ASN A 425 -4.25 19.10 -6.63
N GLY A 426 -4.73 18.09 -5.91
CA GLY A 426 -6.16 17.82 -5.76
C GLY A 426 -6.77 18.36 -4.47
N ASP A 427 -8.10 18.38 -4.45
CA ASP A 427 -8.92 18.73 -3.29
C ASP A 427 -9.36 17.48 -2.53
N LEU A 428 -8.95 17.36 -1.27
CA LEU A 428 -9.28 16.23 -0.40
C LEU A 428 -10.79 16.12 -0.16
N ASN A 429 -11.46 17.24 0.15
CA ASN A 429 -12.89 17.24 0.51
C ASN A 429 -13.79 16.84 -0.66
N ASN A 430 -13.34 17.07 -1.90
CA ASN A 430 -14.06 16.71 -3.12
C ASN A 430 -13.58 15.41 -3.76
N THR A 431 -12.64 14.69 -3.14
CA THR A 431 -12.12 13.42 -3.64
C THR A 431 -13.12 12.30 -3.41
N LYS A 432 -13.40 11.53 -4.46
CA LYS A 432 -14.29 10.37 -4.42
C LYS A 432 -13.50 9.08 -4.24
N ILE A 433 -13.98 8.21 -3.35
CA ILE A 433 -13.49 6.86 -3.12
C ILE A 433 -14.64 5.88 -3.36
N ILE A 434 -14.49 5.05 -4.38
CA ILE A 434 -15.35 3.91 -4.66
C ILE A 434 -14.68 2.69 -4.05
N TRP A 435 -15.41 1.92 -3.26
CA TRP A 435 -14.91 0.68 -2.68
C TRP A 435 -15.85 -0.48 -3.01
N PHE A 436 -15.27 -1.66 -3.25
CA PHE A 436 -16.03 -2.81 -3.70
C PHE A 436 -16.30 -3.82 -2.57
N TYR A 437 -17.51 -4.35 -2.53
CA TYR A 437 -17.92 -5.44 -1.63
C TYR A 437 -18.52 -6.61 -2.41
N PRO A 438 -18.29 -7.86 -1.97
CA PRO A 438 -18.87 -9.05 -2.59
C PRO A 438 -20.30 -9.27 -2.08
N ILE A 439 -21.18 -9.79 -2.94
CA ILE A 439 -22.59 -10.04 -2.58
C ILE A 439 -22.77 -11.24 -1.66
N SER A 440 -21.78 -12.13 -1.60
CA SER A 440 -21.69 -13.20 -0.59
C SER A 440 -21.37 -12.69 0.82
N MET A 441 -21.05 -11.40 0.99
CA MET A 441 -20.83 -10.82 2.31
C MET A 441 -22.14 -10.66 3.07
N THR A 442 -22.21 -11.11 4.33
CA THR A 442 -23.37 -10.87 5.20
C THR A 442 -23.56 -9.38 5.49
N ARG A 443 -24.79 -8.96 5.82
CA ARG A 443 -25.11 -7.56 6.12
C ARG A 443 -24.27 -7.02 7.28
N GLU A 444 -24.10 -7.82 8.34
CA GLU A 444 -23.29 -7.45 9.49
C GLU A 444 -21.83 -7.17 9.08
N ARG A 445 -21.24 -8.03 8.24
CA ARG A 445 -19.87 -7.87 7.76
C ARG A 445 -19.75 -6.66 6.83
N PHE A 446 -20.72 -6.45 5.93
CA PHE A 446 -20.77 -5.25 5.08
C PHE A 446 -20.77 -3.97 5.94
N LEU A 447 -21.62 -3.90 6.96
CA LEU A 447 -21.71 -2.73 7.85
C LEU A 447 -20.41 -2.50 8.62
N LYS A 448 -19.70 -3.55 9.03
CA LYS A 448 -18.37 -3.44 9.64
C LYS A 448 -17.36 -2.82 8.67
N PHE A 449 -17.28 -3.32 7.43
CA PHE A 449 -16.39 -2.71 6.43
C PHE A 449 -16.79 -1.27 6.13
N GLU A 450 -18.08 -1.00 5.91
CA GLU A 450 -18.58 0.34 5.64
C GLU A 450 -18.16 1.32 6.74
N LYS A 451 -18.24 0.91 8.01
CA LYS A 451 -17.74 1.70 9.13
C LYS A 451 -16.24 1.98 9.01
N GLU A 452 -15.40 0.98 8.77
CA GLU A 452 -13.94 1.19 8.63
C GLU A 452 -13.60 2.13 7.45
N TRP A 453 -14.30 2.01 6.32
CA TRP A 453 -14.14 2.92 5.18
C TRP A 453 -14.57 4.35 5.53
N LYS A 454 -15.69 4.53 6.23
CA LYS A 454 -16.17 5.83 6.71
C LYS A 454 -15.17 6.46 7.68
N ASP A 455 -14.74 5.72 8.69
CA ASP A 455 -13.81 6.20 9.71
C ASP A 455 -12.48 6.63 9.08
N ALA A 456 -11.94 5.84 8.13
CA ALA A 456 -10.73 6.20 7.39
C ALA A 456 -10.92 7.44 6.50
N TYR A 457 -12.07 7.57 5.82
CA TYR A 457 -12.37 8.74 5.00
C TYR A 457 -12.48 10.01 5.84
N VAL A 458 -13.20 9.93 6.96
CA VAL A 458 -13.30 11.03 7.93
C VAL A 458 -11.91 11.43 8.45
N LYS A 459 -11.09 10.45 8.84
CA LYS A 459 -9.77 10.73 9.39
C LYS A 459 -8.81 11.40 8.40
N TYR A 460 -8.84 11.02 7.13
CA TYR A 460 -7.77 11.38 6.18
C TYR A 460 -8.16 12.37 5.08
N PHE A 461 -9.44 12.48 4.71
CA PHE A 461 -9.93 13.35 3.64
C PHE A 461 -10.77 14.52 4.12
N ILE A 462 -11.28 14.43 5.34
CA ILE A 462 -12.25 15.36 5.93
C ILE A 462 -11.50 16.16 6.99
N ASN A 463 -11.02 17.35 6.59
CA ASN A 463 -10.24 18.27 7.44
C ASN A 463 -11.15 19.03 8.43
N PHE A 464 -12.01 18.33 9.16
CA PHE A 464 -12.91 18.96 10.13
C PHE A 464 -12.32 18.88 11.54
N ASP A 465 -12.51 19.95 12.31
CA ASP A 465 -11.96 20.07 13.66
C ASP A 465 -12.74 19.17 14.62
N GLU A 466 -12.05 18.40 15.46
CA GLU A 466 -12.70 17.50 16.43
C GLU A 466 -13.46 18.29 17.52
N ASP A 467 -13.16 19.58 17.69
CA ASP A 467 -13.88 20.45 18.63
C ASP A 467 -15.29 20.85 18.12
N ASP A 468 -15.63 20.59 16.85
CA ASP A 468 -16.96 20.85 16.27
C ASP A 468 -17.96 19.68 16.42
N PHE A 469 -17.50 18.53 16.96
CA PHE A 469 -18.14 17.23 16.71
C PHE A 469 -19.43 16.93 17.48
N GLU A 470 -19.66 17.50 18.67
CA GLU A 470 -20.61 16.86 19.60
C GLU A 470 -22.01 17.50 19.71
N ASN A 471 -22.27 18.70 19.18
CA ASN A 471 -23.57 19.36 19.46
C ASN A 471 -24.27 20.09 18.29
N ASP A 472 -23.78 20.02 17.04
CA ASP A 472 -24.45 20.68 15.90
C ASP A 472 -25.12 19.69 14.94
N VAL A 473 -26.46 19.72 14.87
CA VAL A 473 -27.27 18.89 13.95
C VAL A 473 -26.92 19.17 12.49
N LYS A 474 -26.57 20.40 12.12
CA LYS A 474 -26.21 20.77 10.74
C LYS A 474 -24.88 20.16 10.32
N TYR A 475 -23.98 19.93 11.27
CA TYR A 475 -22.68 19.31 11.04
C TYR A 475 -22.84 17.85 10.60
N ASN A 476 -23.65 17.08 11.34
CA ASN A 476 -23.93 15.69 11.02
C ASN A 476 -24.60 15.55 9.64
N GLU A 477 -25.50 16.46 9.28
CA GLU A 477 -26.13 16.47 7.94
C GLU A 477 -25.13 16.73 6.80
N ALA A 478 -24.18 17.66 7.00
CA ALA A 478 -23.16 17.98 6.00
C ALA A 478 -22.15 16.83 5.82
N LEU A 479 -21.74 16.20 6.93
CA LEU A 479 -20.86 15.03 6.91
C LEU A 479 -21.55 13.85 6.21
N ASP A 480 -22.79 13.55 6.56
CA ASP A 480 -23.58 12.49 5.93
C ASP A 480 -23.74 12.72 4.43
N LYS A 481 -23.99 13.97 4.02
CA LYS A 481 -24.07 14.33 2.60
C LYS A 481 -22.73 14.06 1.89
N THR A 482 -21.63 14.51 2.49
CA THR A 482 -20.29 14.33 1.92
C THR A 482 -19.93 12.85 1.78
N LEU A 483 -20.18 12.06 2.81
CA LEU A 483 -19.95 10.61 2.79
C LEU A 483 -20.81 9.92 1.72
N LYS A 484 -22.09 10.30 1.57
CA LYS A 484 -22.96 9.73 0.52
C LYS A 484 -22.50 10.06 -0.90
N GLU A 485 -21.96 11.27 -1.12
CA GLU A 485 -21.52 11.72 -2.43
C GLU A 485 -20.13 11.21 -2.81
N ASN A 486 -19.24 11.06 -1.82
CA ASN A 486 -17.82 10.81 -2.06
C ASN A 486 -17.33 9.43 -1.62
N LEU A 487 -18.00 8.73 -0.69
CA LEU A 487 -17.64 7.36 -0.32
C LEU A 487 -18.69 6.38 -0.85
N ILE A 488 -18.38 5.76 -1.99
CA ILE A 488 -19.35 5.05 -2.82
C ILE A 488 -19.15 3.53 -2.68
N PRO A 489 -20.02 2.80 -1.96
CA PRO A 489 -20.02 1.35 -1.96
C PRO A 489 -20.60 0.81 -3.27
N MET A 490 -19.91 -0.14 -3.90
CA MET A 490 -20.38 -0.81 -5.11
C MET A 490 -20.13 -2.31 -5.03
N THR A 491 -20.98 -3.12 -5.65
CA THR A 491 -20.76 -4.56 -5.70
C THR A 491 -19.63 -4.93 -6.65
N GLU A 492 -18.73 -5.80 -6.19
CA GLU A 492 -17.58 -6.30 -6.96
C GLU A 492 -18.02 -6.95 -8.28
N SER A 493 -19.15 -7.66 -8.25
CA SER A 493 -19.66 -8.42 -9.40
C SER A 493 -20.37 -7.57 -10.47
N VAL A 494 -21.00 -6.45 -10.10
CA VAL A 494 -21.70 -5.56 -11.07
C VAL A 494 -20.74 -4.59 -11.75
N ALA A 495 -19.62 -4.25 -11.11
CA ALA A 495 -18.70 -3.24 -11.65
C ALA A 495 -18.13 -3.62 -13.04
N PRO A 496 -17.66 -4.86 -13.30
CA PRO A 496 -17.22 -5.26 -14.64
C PRO A 496 -18.31 -5.09 -15.71
N TYR A 497 -19.57 -5.40 -15.38
CA TYR A 497 -20.70 -5.15 -16.28
C TYR A 497 -20.82 -3.67 -16.67
N GLN A 498 -20.67 -2.73 -15.72
CA GLN A 498 -20.73 -1.29 -16.02
C GLN A 498 -19.61 -0.84 -16.97
N TYR A 499 -18.42 -1.44 -16.86
CA TYR A 499 -17.33 -1.20 -17.79
C TYR A 499 -17.67 -1.68 -19.21
N TYR A 500 -18.11 -2.93 -19.37
CA TYR A 500 -18.41 -3.49 -20.69
C TYR A 500 -19.67 -2.90 -21.33
N LYS A 501 -20.69 -2.57 -20.54
CA LYS A 501 -21.89 -1.86 -21.00
C LYS A 501 -21.56 -0.56 -21.72
N THR A 502 -20.58 0.19 -21.22
CA THR A 502 -20.20 1.51 -21.77
C THR A 502 -19.18 1.42 -22.90
N THR A 503 -18.46 0.30 -23.03
CA THR A 503 -17.38 0.13 -24.02
C THR A 503 -17.80 -0.70 -25.23
N VAL A 504 -18.93 -1.41 -25.16
CA VAL A 504 -19.45 -2.27 -26.24
C VAL A 504 -20.74 -1.68 -26.80
N SER A 505 -20.69 -1.17 -28.03
CA SER A 505 -21.79 -0.41 -28.64
C SER A 505 -23.08 -1.19 -28.90
N ASN A 506 -22.99 -2.52 -29.00
CA ASN A 506 -24.13 -3.42 -29.20
C ASN A 506 -24.42 -4.27 -27.95
N ALA A 507 -23.98 -3.83 -26.76
CA ALA A 507 -24.21 -4.55 -25.50
C ALA A 507 -25.71 -4.77 -25.25
N SER A 508 -26.15 -6.03 -25.35
CA SER A 508 -27.49 -6.48 -25.00
C SER A 508 -27.40 -7.84 -24.33
N ASP A 509 -28.35 -8.17 -23.45
CA ASP A 509 -28.49 -9.46 -22.74
C ASP A 509 -27.12 -10.05 -22.34
N MET A 510 -26.49 -9.36 -21.37
CA MET A 510 -25.10 -9.57 -20.99
C MET A 510 -25.01 -10.32 -19.68
N VAL A 511 -24.08 -11.27 -19.62
CA VAL A 511 -23.69 -11.94 -18.39
C VAL A 511 -22.25 -11.57 -18.07
N SER A 512 -21.99 -11.12 -16.84
CA SER A 512 -20.64 -10.93 -16.33
C SER A 512 -20.30 -12.03 -15.35
N ILE A 513 -19.17 -12.70 -15.56
CA ILE A 513 -18.64 -13.78 -14.72
C ILE A 513 -17.31 -13.33 -14.15
N ASP A 514 -17.31 -12.98 -12.86
CA ASP A 514 -16.11 -12.61 -12.13
C ASP A 514 -15.52 -13.84 -11.44
N ILE A 515 -14.33 -14.28 -11.85
CA ILE A 515 -13.66 -15.47 -11.30
C ILE A 515 -12.50 -15.00 -10.42
N GLY A 516 -12.68 -15.11 -9.11
CA GLY A 516 -11.69 -14.76 -8.10
C GLY A 516 -10.71 -15.89 -7.79
N GLY A 517 -10.06 -15.79 -6.64
CA GLY A 517 -9.25 -16.88 -6.07
C GLY A 517 -10.10 -17.99 -5.47
N GLY A 518 -11.10 -17.64 -4.65
CA GLY A 518 -11.93 -18.61 -3.91
C GLY A 518 -13.41 -18.63 -4.28
N THR A 519 -13.94 -17.59 -4.94
CA THR A 519 -15.36 -17.49 -5.33
C THR A 519 -15.48 -17.04 -6.78
N SER A 520 -16.59 -17.41 -7.41
CA SER A 520 -17.02 -16.83 -8.67
C SER A 520 -18.39 -16.19 -8.51
N ASP A 521 -18.59 -15.04 -9.16
CA ASP A 521 -19.82 -14.28 -9.15
C ASP A 521 -20.35 -14.13 -10.58
N ILE A 522 -21.64 -14.39 -10.77
CA ILE A 522 -22.36 -14.26 -12.04
C ILE A 522 -23.36 -13.13 -11.89
N VAL A 523 -23.32 -12.16 -12.80
CA VAL A 523 -24.31 -11.09 -12.93
C VAL A 523 -25.02 -11.24 -14.27
N ILE A 524 -26.34 -11.37 -14.24
CA ILE A 524 -27.18 -11.48 -15.43
C ILE A 524 -27.93 -10.16 -15.62
N ALA A 525 -27.61 -9.44 -16.69
CA ALA A 525 -28.22 -8.17 -17.04
C ALA A 525 -29.05 -8.29 -18.32
N VAL A 526 -30.31 -7.87 -18.24
CA VAL A 526 -31.29 -7.91 -19.34
C VAL A 526 -31.88 -6.52 -19.50
N ALA A 527 -31.98 -6.05 -20.74
CA ALA A 527 -32.45 -4.70 -21.06
C ALA A 527 -31.74 -3.62 -20.22
N GLU A 528 -30.40 -3.71 -20.14
CA GLU A 528 -29.54 -2.75 -19.45
C GLU A 528 -29.67 -2.66 -17.91
N GLU A 529 -30.40 -3.60 -17.30
CA GLU A 529 -30.60 -3.70 -15.86
C GLU A 529 -30.08 -5.03 -15.31
N VAL A 530 -29.43 -4.99 -14.15
CA VAL A 530 -29.04 -6.20 -13.41
C VAL A 530 -30.29 -6.88 -12.86
N LYS A 531 -30.57 -8.10 -13.32
CA LYS A 531 -31.75 -8.87 -12.90
C LYS A 531 -31.43 -9.90 -11.83
N TYR A 532 -30.33 -10.64 -12.00
CA TYR A 532 -29.97 -11.73 -11.09
C TYR A 532 -28.48 -11.77 -10.83
N ILE A 533 -28.13 -12.19 -9.62
CA ILE A 533 -26.74 -12.41 -9.21
C ILE A 533 -26.62 -13.77 -8.52
N SER A 534 -25.66 -14.58 -8.93
CA SER A 534 -25.31 -15.86 -8.28
C SER A 534 -23.86 -15.82 -7.82
N SER A 535 -23.57 -16.34 -6.63
CA SER A 535 -22.23 -16.39 -6.04
C SER A 535 -21.98 -17.79 -5.49
N PHE A 536 -20.80 -18.35 -5.74
CA PHE A 536 -20.47 -19.71 -5.31
C PHE A 536 -18.96 -19.95 -5.13
N ARG A 537 -18.60 -20.86 -4.23
CA ARG A 537 -17.22 -21.29 -3.93
C ARG A 537 -16.65 -22.27 -4.96
N PHE A 538 -16.45 -21.77 -6.18
CA PHE A 538 -15.78 -22.50 -7.25
C PHE A 538 -15.00 -21.52 -8.12
N ALA A 539 -13.67 -21.53 -8.03
CA ALA A 539 -12.80 -20.51 -8.62
C ALA A 539 -11.38 -21.05 -8.85
N ALA A 540 -10.36 -20.19 -9.00
CA ALA A 540 -9.00 -20.64 -9.29
C ALA A 540 -8.44 -21.65 -8.26
N ASN A 541 -8.79 -21.51 -6.97
CA ASN A 541 -8.38 -22.46 -5.93
C ASN A 541 -9.05 -23.84 -6.06
N SER A 542 -10.14 -23.98 -6.83
CA SER A 542 -10.71 -25.28 -7.19
C SER A 542 -9.81 -26.07 -8.14
N ILE A 543 -8.95 -25.38 -8.91
CA ILE A 543 -7.96 -25.98 -9.80
C ILE A 543 -6.63 -26.16 -9.07
N PHE A 544 -6.14 -25.09 -8.43
CA PHE A 544 -4.77 -25.03 -7.90
C PHE A 544 -4.65 -25.24 -6.38
N GLY A 545 -5.77 -25.29 -5.66
CA GLY A 545 -5.79 -25.51 -4.21
C GLY A 545 -5.81 -26.99 -3.84
N ASP A 546 -5.94 -27.24 -2.54
CA ASP A 546 -5.81 -28.58 -1.95
C ASP A 546 -7.14 -29.36 -1.92
N GLY A 547 -8.18 -28.84 -2.56
CA GLY A 547 -9.53 -29.39 -2.49
C GLY A 547 -10.00 -29.45 -1.03
N TYR A 548 -10.19 -30.66 -0.51
CA TYR A 548 -10.51 -30.92 0.90
C TYR A 548 -9.42 -31.70 1.63
N ALA A 549 -8.22 -31.82 1.04
CA ALA A 549 -7.07 -32.44 1.67
C ALA A 549 -6.34 -31.44 2.56
N THR A 550 -5.69 -31.94 3.61
CA THR A 550 -4.79 -31.16 4.47
C THR A 550 -3.35 -31.58 4.22
N ASN A 551 -2.42 -30.64 4.15
CA ASN A 551 -0.98 -30.89 4.00
C ASN A 551 -0.59 -31.71 2.76
N SER A 552 -1.30 -31.52 1.64
CA SER A 552 -0.96 -32.13 0.35
C SER A 552 -0.76 -31.03 -0.69
N ILE A 553 0.19 -31.21 -1.61
CA ILE A 553 0.39 -30.28 -2.73
C ILE A 553 -0.46 -30.74 -3.91
N ASN A 554 -1.19 -29.82 -4.53
CA ASN A 554 -2.00 -30.03 -5.73
C ASN A 554 -1.24 -30.72 -6.88
N GLY A 555 -1.90 -31.62 -7.61
CA GLY A 555 -1.28 -32.42 -8.69
C GLY A 555 -0.60 -31.58 -9.77
N ILE A 556 -1.26 -30.53 -10.28
CA ILE A 556 -0.69 -29.60 -11.25
C ILE A 556 0.63 -29.02 -10.72
N LEU A 557 0.64 -28.55 -9.47
CA LEU A 557 1.86 -27.98 -8.89
C LEU A 557 2.95 -29.03 -8.72
N ARG A 558 2.60 -30.26 -8.30
CA ARG A 558 3.56 -31.37 -8.23
C ARG A 558 4.19 -31.70 -9.58
N GLN A 559 3.46 -31.52 -10.68
CA GLN A 559 3.97 -31.77 -12.03
C GLN A 559 5.04 -30.76 -12.46
N PHE A 560 4.87 -29.47 -12.13
CA PHE A 560 5.74 -28.40 -12.65
C PHE A 560 6.78 -27.86 -11.67
N LYS A 561 6.65 -28.19 -10.38
CA LYS A 561 7.46 -27.53 -9.35
C LYS A 561 8.96 -27.78 -9.47
N ASP A 562 9.35 -28.98 -9.89
CA ASP A 562 10.77 -29.36 -9.97
C ASP A 562 11.42 -28.68 -11.18
N ASP A 563 10.73 -28.65 -12.33
CA ASP A 563 11.17 -27.91 -13.53
C ASP A 563 11.38 -26.41 -13.24
N ILE A 564 10.40 -25.77 -12.59
CA ILE A 564 10.49 -24.35 -12.25
C ILE A 564 11.64 -24.12 -11.26
N TYR A 565 11.76 -24.96 -10.23
CA TYR A 565 12.83 -24.84 -9.26
C TYR A 565 14.22 -25.00 -9.90
N ASP A 566 14.39 -25.96 -10.80
CA ASP A 566 15.66 -26.20 -11.50
C ASP A 566 16.04 -25.06 -12.44
N VAL A 567 15.07 -24.43 -13.11
CA VAL A 567 15.30 -23.21 -13.89
C VAL A 567 15.79 -22.07 -13.00
N LEU A 568 15.12 -21.81 -11.88
CA LEU A 568 15.50 -20.75 -10.93
C LEU A 568 16.88 -21.00 -10.32
N LYS A 569 17.17 -22.25 -9.95
CA LYS A 569 18.45 -22.68 -9.38
C LYS A 569 19.58 -22.54 -10.40
N THR A 570 19.37 -23.01 -11.64
CA THR A 570 20.35 -22.91 -12.73
C THR A 570 20.65 -21.46 -13.09
N ALA A 571 19.63 -20.60 -13.04
CA ALA A 571 19.79 -19.16 -13.22
C ALA A 571 20.45 -18.45 -12.03
N ASN A 572 20.79 -19.15 -10.94
CA ASN A 572 21.37 -18.60 -9.72
C ASN A 572 20.54 -17.46 -9.10
N ILE A 573 19.20 -17.64 -9.04
CA ILE A 573 18.27 -16.69 -8.43
C ILE A 573 17.92 -17.17 -7.00
N SER A 574 18.87 -17.03 -6.08
CA SER A 574 18.76 -17.57 -4.71
C SER A 574 17.56 -17.03 -3.93
N THR A 575 17.19 -15.76 -4.16
CA THR A 575 16.01 -15.11 -3.59
C THR A 575 14.75 -15.92 -3.83
N LEU A 576 14.47 -16.25 -5.10
CA LEU A 576 13.26 -16.94 -5.51
C LEU A 576 13.27 -18.42 -5.12
N THR A 577 14.43 -19.08 -5.16
CA THR A 577 14.54 -20.47 -4.67
C THR A 577 14.25 -20.57 -3.17
N ASN A 578 14.68 -19.58 -2.38
CA ASN A 578 14.41 -19.54 -0.94
C ASN A 578 12.93 -19.26 -0.65
N ILE A 579 12.32 -18.29 -1.34
CA ILE A 579 10.88 -18.02 -1.23
C ILE A 579 10.08 -19.29 -1.56
N TYR A 580 10.41 -19.97 -2.66
CA TYR A 580 9.77 -21.23 -3.02
C TYR A 580 9.93 -22.29 -1.93
N ALA A 581 11.13 -22.47 -1.36
CA ALA A 581 11.38 -23.44 -0.30
C ALA A 581 10.53 -23.16 0.94
N GLU A 582 10.37 -21.89 1.35
CA GLU A 582 9.52 -21.49 2.46
C GLU A 582 8.04 -21.75 2.18
N LEU A 583 7.57 -21.44 0.97
CA LEU A 583 6.19 -21.70 0.55
C LEU A 583 5.89 -23.20 0.48
N ASN A 584 6.81 -23.98 -0.09
CA ASN A 584 6.71 -25.43 -0.19
C ASN A 584 6.70 -26.10 1.19
N ALA A 585 7.49 -25.59 2.15
CA ALA A 585 7.48 -26.09 3.53
C ALA A 585 6.14 -25.88 4.26
N LYS A 586 5.37 -24.84 3.88
CA LYS A 586 4.02 -24.57 4.42
C LYS A 586 2.94 -25.47 3.83
N ASN A 587 3.22 -26.21 2.75
CA ASN A 587 2.26 -27.06 2.03
C ASN A 587 0.95 -26.32 1.67
N ASN A 588 1.02 -25.06 1.25
CA ASN A 588 -0.13 -24.30 0.77
C ASN A 588 -0.08 -24.15 -0.75
N SER A 589 -0.88 -24.94 -1.47
CA SER A 589 -0.85 -24.93 -2.94
C SER A 589 -1.30 -23.59 -3.53
N SER A 590 -2.24 -22.89 -2.91
CA SER A 590 -2.71 -21.60 -3.43
C SER A 590 -1.63 -20.51 -3.43
N ASP A 591 -0.75 -20.53 -2.43
CA ASP A 591 0.39 -19.60 -2.34
C ASP A 591 1.50 -20.00 -3.33
N ILE A 592 1.77 -21.30 -3.48
CA ILE A 592 2.74 -21.80 -4.48
C ILE A 592 2.28 -21.46 -5.91
N ALA A 593 0.99 -21.66 -6.23
CA ALA A 593 0.43 -21.31 -7.52
C ALA A 593 0.53 -19.80 -7.79
N SER A 594 0.21 -18.97 -6.78
CA SER A 594 0.33 -17.51 -6.87
C SER A 594 1.77 -17.10 -7.16
N PHE A 595 2.74 -17.71 -6.46
CA PHE A 595 4.16 -17.51 -6.70
C PHE A 595 4.56 -17.89 -8.13
N PHE A 596 4.18 -19.07 -8.64
CA PHE A 596 4.50 -19.49 -10.02
C PHE A 596 3.94 -18.53 -11.07
N PHE A 597 2.69 -18.07 -10.92
CA PHE A 597 2.13 -17.07 -11.84
C PHE A 597 2.81 -15.70 -11.75
N SER A 598 3.43 -15.37 -10.62
CA SER A 598 4.15 -14.12 -10.42
C SER A 598 5.53 -14.09 -11.10
N LEU A 599 6.18 -15.25 -11.27
CA LEU A 599 7.58 -15.38 -11.70
C LEU A 599 7.87 -14.63 -13.01
N LYS A 600 7.00 -14.74 -14.01
CA LYS A 600 7.21 -14.10 -15.32
C LYS A 600 7.34 -12.57 -15.28
N ASN A 601 6.81 -11.96 -14.21
CA ASN A 601 6.85 -10.51 -14.00
C ASN A 601 7.89 -10.11 -12.95
N ASN A 602 8.64 -11.05 -12.38
CA ASN A 602 9.66 -10.76 -11.39
C ASN A 602 10.88 -10.10 -12.04
N LYS A 603 11.43 -9.09 -11.38
CA LYS A 603 12.55 -8.29 -11.87
C LYS A 603 13.78 -9.17 -12.18
N GLU A 604 14.19 -10.03 -11.26
CA GLU A 604 15.37 -10.90 -11.45
C GLU A 604 15.14 -11.89 -12.62
N VAL A 605 13.93 -12.41 -12.79
CA VAL A 605 13.57 -13.31 -13.91
C VAL A 605 13.69 -12.61 -15.26
N ILE A 606 13.21 -11.37 -15.36
CA ILE A 606 13.29 -10.56 -16.58
C ILE A 606 14.74 -10.20 -16.89
N GLU A 607 15.50 -9.73 -15.90
CA GLU A 607 16.91 -9.33 -16.06
C GLU A 607 17.80 -10.51 -16.46
N ARG A 608 17.49 -11.72 -15.98
CA ARG A 608 18.18 -12.96 -16.38
C ARG A 608 17.68 -13.55 -17.70
N ASN A 609 16.68 -12.94 -18.33
CA ASN A 609 16.09 -13.37 -19.61
C ASN A 609 15.57 -14.82 -19.60
N ILE A 610 14.99 -15.25 -18.48
CA ILE A 610 14.42 -16.61 -18.33
C ILE A 610 12.88 -16.61 -18.25
N THR A 611 12.23 -15.48 -18.50
CA THR A 611 10.76 -15.31 -18.45
C THR A 611 10.01 -16.40 -19.22
N GLY A 612 10.50 -16.79 -20.41
CA GLY A 612 9.87 -17.81 -21.23
C GLY A 612 9.90 -19.23 -20.62
N ASN A 613 10.87 -19.50 -19.74
CA ASN A 613 11.06 -20.81 -19.09
C ASN A 613 10.18 -20.98 -17.84
N VAL A 614 9.73 -19.87 -17.24
CA VAL A 614 8.93 -19.87 -16.00
C VAL A 614 7.56 -19.22 -16.17
N ASP A 615 7.12 -18.91 -17.41
CA ASP A 615 5.75 -18.45 -17.66
C ASP A 615 4.78 -19.61 -17.47
N PHE A 616 4.27 -19.73 -16.26
CA PHE A 616 3.39 -20.82 -15.86
C PHE A 616 2.09 -20.89 -16.67
N ASN A 617 1.57 -19.76 -17.19
CA ASN A 617 0.42 -19.81 -18.10
C ASN A 617 0.77 -20.52 -19.40
N ARG A 618 1.94 -20.21 -19.97
CA ARG A 618 2.43 -20.84 -21.19
C ARG A 618 2.73 -22.33 -20.97
N MET A 619 3.33 -22.68 -19.84
CA MET A 619 3.57 -24.08 -19.47
C MET A 619 2.26 -24.88 -19.44
N LEU A 620 1.22 -24.34 -18.81
CA LEU A 620 -0.10 -24.98 -18.74
C LEU A 620 -0.85 -24.98 -20.09
N GLN A 621 -0.64 -23.98 -20.95
CA GLN A 621 -1.23 -23.95 -22.31
C GLN A 621 -0.68 -25.04 -23.23
N ILE A 622 0.61 -25.37 -23.07
CA ILE A 622 1.32 -26.37 -23.87
C ILE A 622 1.11 -27.77 -23.30
N ASP A 623 0.91 -27.90 -21.99
CA ASP A 623 0.64 -29.18 -21.35
C ASP A 623 -0.65 -29.82 -21.89
N GLU A 624 -0.56 -31.08 -22.30
CA GLU A 624 -1.71 -31.85 -22.81
C GLU A 624 -2.35 -32.71 -21.71
N LYS A 625 -1.67 -32.88 -20.58
CA LYS A 625 -2.04 -33.83 -19.52
C LYS A 625 -3.14 -33.27 -18.63
N GLN A 626 -2.92 -32.09 -18.04
CA GLN A 626 -3.84 -31.50 -17.06
C GLN A 626 -5.00 -30.75 -17.71
N LYS A 627 -5.03 -30.56 -19.04
CA LYS A 627 -6.04 -29.74 -19.73
C LYS A 627 -7.49 -30.14 -19.48
N ILE A 628 -7.76 -31.42 -19.26
CA ILE A 628 -9.11 -31.90 -18.97
C ILE A 628 -9.71 -31.24 -17.72
N ILE A 629 -8.88 -30.85 -16.75
CA ILE A 629 -9.31 -30.13 -15.54
C ILE A 629 -9.91 -28.77 -15.90
N PHE A 630 -9.28 -28.05 -16.82
CA PHE A 630 -9.75 -26.74 -17.28
C PHE A 630 -11.04 -26.85 -18.10
N VAL A 631 -11.23 -27.95 -18.84
CA VAL A 631 -12.50 -28.27 -19.52
C VAL A 631 -13.62 -28.44 -18.50
N PHE A 632 -13.44 -29.31 -17.49
CA PHE A 632 -14.44 -29.52 -16.45
C PHE A 632 -14.74 -28.24 -15.67
N PHE A 633 -13.71 -27.49 -15.29
CA PHE A 633 -13.85 -26.23 -14.57
C PHE A 633 -14.69 -25.22 -15.36
N TYR A 634 -14.33 -24.98 -16.63
CA TYR A 634 -15.06 -24.04 -17.48
C TYR A 634 -16.49 -24.51 -17.74
N ALA A 635 -16.67 -25.78 -18.08
CA ALA A 635 -17.98 -26.35 -18.38
C ALA A 635 -18.91 -26.30 -17.16
N ALA A 636 -18.41 -26.50 -15.94
CA ALA A 636 -19.22 -26.44 -14.72
C ALA A 636 -19.85 -25.05 -14.51
N ILE A 637 -19.07 -23.99 -14.72
CA ILE A 637 -19.54 -22.60 -14.57
C ILE A 637 -20.59 -22.28 -15.64
N ILE A 638 -20.32 -22.62 -16.90
CA ILE A 638 -21.26 -22.35 -18.01
C ILE A 638 -22.53 -23.20 -17.90
N TYR A 639 -22.41 -24.47 -17.49
CA TYR A 639 -23.54 -25.36 -17.27
C TYR A 639 -24.46 -24.82 -16.18
N HIS A 640 -23.88 -24.38 -15.05
CA HIS A 640 -24.63 -23.75 -13.98
C HIS A 640 -25.32 -22.45 -14.41
N LEU A 641 -24.62 -21.59 -15.16
CA LEU A 641 -25.19 -20.38 -15.74
C LEU A 641 -26.38 -20.69 -16.65
N ALA A 642 -26.22 -21.65 -17.57
CA ALA A 642 -27.25 -22.01 -18.54
C ALA A 642 -28.53 -22.48 -17.84
N HIS A 643 -28.41 -23.28 -16.78
CA HIS A 643 -29.55 -23.71 -15.97
C HIS A 643 -30.20 -22.58 -15.18
N ILE A 644 -29.43 -21.67 -14.57
CA ILE A 644 -29.99 -20.48 -13.91
C ILE A 644 -30.85 -19.70 -14.91
N MET A 645 -30.30 -19.41 -16.09
CA MET A 645 -31.00 -18.61 -17.10
C MET A 645 -32.25 -19.32 -17.62
N LYS A 646 -32.15 -20.64 -17.91
CA LYS A 646 -33.28 -21.44 -18.38
C LYS A 646 -34.40 -21.51 -17.34
N ALA A 647 -34.05 -21.77 -16.09
CA ALA A 647 -35.01 -21.85 -14.98
C ALA A 647 -35.69 -20.50 -14.66
N LYS A 648 -35.02 -19.37 -14.95
CA LYS A 648 -35.63 -18.02 -14.88
C LYS A 648 -36.39 -17.61 -16.15
N GLY A 649 -36.48 -18.47 -17.16
CA GLY A 649 -37.16 -18.15 -18.43
C GLY A 649 -36.45 -17.06 -19.24
N LEU A 650 -35.13 -16.90 -19.05
CA LEU A 650 -34.33 -15.94 -19.82
C LEU A 650 -33.85 -16.56 -21.13
N LYS A 651 -33.58 -15.71 -22.12
CA LYS A 651 -32.94 -16.13 -23.38
C LYS A 651 -31.46 -16.38 -23.15
N MET A 652 -30.85 -17.22 -24.00
CA MET A 652 -29.40 -17.39 -24.02
C MET A 652 -28.69 -16.04 -24.22
N PRO A 653 -27.57 -15.77 -23.53
CA PRO A 653 -26.95 -14.45 -23.51
C PRO A 653 -26.30 -14.10 -24.85
N ARG A 654 -26.42 -12.84 -25.27
CA ARG A 654 -25.71 -12.35 -26.45
C ARG A 654 -24.23 -12.08 -26.14
N HIS A 655 -23.94 -11.67 -24.92
CA HIS A 655 -22.57 -11.36 -24.47
C HIS A 655 -22.26 -12.05 -23.14
N ILE A 656 -21.07 -12.63 -23.03
CA ILE A 656 -20.51 -13.09 -21.76
C ILE A 656 -19.18 -12.37 -21.53
N THR A 657 -18.99 -11.78 -20.37
CA THR A 657 -17.75 -11.10 -20.00
C THR A 657 -17.07 -11.84 -18.86
N PHE A 658 -15.74 -11.99 -18.93
CA PHE A 658 -14.96 -12.59 -17.85
C PHE A 658 -14.04 -11.56 -17.18
N SER A 659 -14.10 -11.49 -15.85
CA SER A 659 -13.25 -10.64 -15.02
C SER A 659 -12.60 -11.42 -13.87
N GLY A 660 -11.81 -10.73 -13.05
CA GLY A 660 -11.14 -11.33 -11.90
C GLY A 660 -9.87 -12.10 -12.29
N ASN A 661 -8.87 -12.12 -11.41
CA ASN A 661 -7.58 -12.74 -11.72
C ASN A 661 -7.68 -14.24 -12.02
N GLY A 662 -8.68 -14.93 -11.46
CA GLY A 662 -8.93 -16.34 -11.74
C GLY A 662 -9.40 -16.60 -13.17
N SER A 663 -10.01 -15.63 -13.85
CA SER A 663 -10.43 -15.81 -15.26
C SER A 663 -9.27 -16.04 -16.24
N LYS A 664 -8.03 -15.77 -15.83
CA LYS A 664 -6.83 -16.09 -16.63
C LYS A 664 -6.73 -17.58 -16.94
N VAL A 665 -7.34 -18.46 -16.12
CA VAL A 665 -7.37 -19.91 -16.39
C VAL A 665 -8.14 -20.29 -17.65
N ILE A 666 -9.02 -19.41 -18.14
CA ILE A 666 -9.74 -19.64 -19.39
C ILE A 666 -8.77 -19.61 -20.58
N GLN A 667 -7.74 -18.76 -20.52
CA GLN A 667 -6.70 -18.69 -21.57
C GLN A 667 -5.77 -19.90 -21.57
N ILE A 668 -5.73 -20.67 -20.47
CA ILE A 668 -5.01 -21.94 -20.43
C ILE A 668 -5.75 -22.98 -21.28
N LEU A 669 -7.09 -22.96 -21.27
CA LEU A 669 -7.91 -23.84 -22.10
C LEU A 669 -7.73 -23.52 -23.59
N THR A 670 -7.93 -22.26 -23.99
CA THR A 670 -7.67 -21.79 -25.36
C THR A 670 -7.45 -20.28 -25.41
N THR A 671 -6.61 -19.82 -26.33
CA THR A 671 -6.47 -18.40 -26.69
C THR A 671 -7.35 -18.01 -27.88
N ASP A 672 -8.01 -18.98 -28.52
CA ASP A 672 -8.97 -18.76 -29.61
C ASP A 672 -10.37 -18.47 -29.04
N ASN A 673 -10.76 -17.19 -29.10
CA ASN A 673 -12.08 -16.74 -28.66
C ASN A 673 -13.24 -17.34 -29.48
N GLY A 674 -13.04 -17.64 -30.77
CA GLY A 674 -14.07 -18.26 -31.61
C GLY A 674 -14.33 -19.68 -31.15
N LEU A 675 -13.26 -20.44 -30.90
CA LEU A 675 -13.35 -21.81 -30.37
C LEU A 675 -14.05 -21.85 -29.00
N LEU A 676 -13.71 -20.91 -28.10
CA LEU A 676 -14.36 -20.80 -26.79
C LEU A 676 -15.85 -20.45 -26.93
N GLN A 677 -16.21 -19.55 -27.85
CA GLN A 677 -17.60 -19.20 -28.15
C GLN A 677 -18.38 -20.41 -28.68
N ASP A 678 -17.79 -21.22 -29.56
CA ASP A 678 -18.41 -22.43 -30.09
C ASP A 678 -18.68 -23.46 -29.00
N TYR A 679 -17.69 -23.73 -28.14
CA TYR A 679 -17.88 -24.63 -27.01
C TYR A 679 -18.96 -24.13 -26.03
N THR A 680 -18.97 -22.82 -25.76
CA THR A 680 -19.95 -22.21 -24.85
C THR A 680 -21.36 -22.26 -25.44
N LYS A 681 -21.53 -21.96 -26.72
CA LYS A 681 -22.82 -22.13 -27.42
C LYS A 681 -23.30 -23.56 -27.31
N LEU A 682 -22.44 -24.54 -27.58
CA LEU A 682 -22.82 -25.95 -27.51
C LEU A 682 -23.35 -26.34 -26.13
N ILE A 683 -22.71 -25.88 -25.04
CA ILE A 683 -23.20 -26.13 -23.67
C ILE A 683 -24.62 -25.57 -23.49
N PHE A 684 -24.84 -24.32 -23.86
CA PHE A 684 -26.14 -23.66 -23.77
C PHE A 684 -27.20 -24.36 -24.63
N GLU A 685 -26.90 -24.70 -25.87
CA GLU A 685 -27.84 -25.37 -26.79
C GLU A 685 -28.25 -26.74 -26.25
N LYS A 686 -27.31 -27.50 -25.67
CA LYS A 686 -27.62 -28.80 -25.03
C LYS A 686 -28.47 -28.64 -23.77
N VAL A 687 -28.24 -27.59 -22.98
CA VAL A 687 -29.06 -27.31 -21.79
C VAL A 687 -30.46 -26.81 -22.19
N TYR A 688 -30.56 -25.93 -23.19
CA TYR A 688 -31.83 -25.35 -23.63
C TYR A 688 -32.65 -26.32 -24.47
N GLY A 689 -32.01 -27.14 -25.31
CA GLY A 689 -32.67 -28.01 -26.28
C GLY A 689 -33.03 -27.29 -27.59
N GLU A 690 -32.45 -26.11 -27.83
CA GLU A 690 -32.65 -25.30 -29.04
C GLU A 690 -31.33 -24.68 -29.49
N GLN A 691 -31.27 -24.18 -30.73
CA GLN A 691 -30.07 -23.57 -31.31
C GLN A 691 -29.94 -22.09 -30.93
N TYR A 692 -28.70 -21.58 -30.87
CA TYR A 692 -28.45 -20.16 -30.64
C TYR A 692 -29.05 -19.29 -31.75
N HIS A 693 -29.46 -18.07 -31.40
CA HIS A 693 -29.89 -17.08 -32.38
C HIS A 693 -28.76 -16.75 -33.38
N ARG A 694 -29.11 -16.34 -34.62
CA ARG A 694 -28.15 -16.01 -35.70
C ARG A 694 -27.07 -14.98 -35.32
N ASN A 695 -27.36 -14.12 -34.34
CA ASN A 695 -26.41 -13.11 -33.86
C ASN A 695 -25.30 -13.72 -32.97
N GLY A 696 -25.44 -14.99 -32.58
CA GLY A 696 -24.45 -15.78 -31.85
C GLY A 696 -24.20 -15.30 -30.41
N LEU A 697 -23.05 -15.75 -29.89
CA LEU A 697 -22.49 -15.36 -28.61
C LEU A 697 -21.18 -14.61 -28.85
N THR A 698 -20.93 -13.55 -28.09
CA THR A 698 -19.61 -12.91 -28.05
C THR A 698 -19.07 -12.97 -26.64
N ILE A 699 -17.86 -13.51 -26.50
CA ILE A 699 -17.12 -13.53 -25.24
C ILE A 699 -16.14 -12.36 -25.22
N LEU A 700 -16.15 -11.58 -24.13
CA LEU A 700 -15.32 -10.40 -23.93
C LEU A 700 -14.43 -10.62 -22.69
N GLN A 701 -13.12 -10.44 -22.83
CA GLN A 701 -12.19 -10.58 -21.72
C GLN A 701 -11.03 -9.60 -21.88
N ASN A 702 -10.69 -8.88 -20.80
CA ASN A 702 -9.40 -8.20 -20.71
C ASN A 702 -8.36 -9.24 -20.28
N SER A 703 -7.68 -9.83 -21.26
CA SER A 703 -6.77 -10.95 -21.03
C SER A 703 -5.54 -10.59 -20.19
N THR A 704 -5.11 -9.33 -20.24
CA THR A 704 -3.91 -8.84 -19.55
C THR A 704 -4.18 -8.61 -18.07
N ASN A 705 -5.15 -7.74 -17.75
CA ASN A 705 -5.49 -7.36 -16.37
C ASN A 705 -7.01 -7.37 -16.13
N PRO A 706 -7.61 -8.55 -15.85
CA PRO A 706 -9.05 -8.67 -15.61
C PRO A 706 -9.56 -7.80 -14.45
N LYS A 707 -8.75 -7.55 -13.41
CA LYS A 707 -9.12 -6.71 -12.25
C LYS A 707 -9.27 -5.21 -12.57
N GLU A 708 -8.69 -4.73 -13.68
CA GLU A 708 -8.90 -3.33 -14.08
C GLU A 708 -10.37 -3.07 -14.44
N ALA A 709 -11.12 -4.08 -14.93
CA ALA A 709 -12.51 -3.93 -15.32
C ALA A 709 -13.42 -3.55 -14.13
N THR A 710 -13.20 -4.15 -12.96
CA THR A 710 -13.94 -3.84 -11.73
C THR A 710 -13.75 -2.36 -11.34
N CYS A 711 -12.51 -1.92 -11.17
CA CYS A 711 -12.23 -0.54 -10.77
C CYS A 711 -12.64 0.48 -11.84
N LYS A 712 -12.39 0.21 -13.13
CA LYS A 712 -12.81 1.08 -14.24
C LYS A 712 -14.33 1.19 -14.36
N GLY A 713 -15.05 0.09 -14.11
CA GLY A 713 -16.50 0.07 -14.07
C GLY A 713 -17.09 0.90 -12.94
N GLY A 714 -16.45 0.88 -11.77
CA GLY A 714 -16.81 1.79 -10.68
C GLY A 714 -16.58 3.26 -11.04
N ILE A 715 -15.46 3.58 -11.69
CA ILE A 715 -15.14 4.95 -12.11
C ILE A 715 -16.06 5.46 -13.24
N SER A 716 -16.52 4.57 -14.13
CA SER A 716 -17.43 4.94 -15.24
C SER A 716 -18.87 5.14 -14.78
N SER A 717 -19.29 4.43 -13.72
CA SER A 717 -20.63 4.56 -13.14
C SER A 717 -20.57 4.67 -11.60
N PRO A 718 -20.10 5.80 -11.05
CA PRO A 718 -19.93 6.00 -9.61
C PRO A 718 -21.30 6.24 -8.95
N LYS A 719 -22.04 5.16 -8.73
CA LYS A 719 -23.35 5.16 -8.06
C LYS A 719 -23.32 4.17 -6.91
N ALA A 720 -23.68 4.63 -5.73
CA ALA A 720 -23.82 3.77 -4.57
C ALA A 720 -24.88 2.71 -4.85
N GLN A 721 -24.57 1.46 -4.52
CA GLN A 721 -25.51 0.35 -4.61
C GLN A 721 -25.96 -0.01 -3.20
N ASP A 722 -27.27 0.06 -2.93
CA ASP A 722 -27.81 -0.32 -1.64
C ASP A 722 -27.64 -1.82 -1.42
N TYR A 723 -27.11 -2.20 -0.25
CA TYR A 723 -26.86 -3.60 0.07
C TYR A 723 -28.14 -4.45 0.02
N ASN A 724 -29.25 -3.96 0.56
CA ASN A 724 -30.49 -4.73 0.64
C ASN A 724 -31.10 -4.89 -0.76
N ASP A 725 -31.09 -3.86 -1.59
CA ASP A 725 -31.61 -3.95 -2.96
C ASP A 725 -30.77 -4.90 -3.82
N MET A 726 -29.44 -4.83 -3.71
CA MET A 726 -28.57 -5.80 -4.38
C MET A 726 -28.79 -7.22 -3.86
N SER A 727 -29.01 -7.40 -2.55
CA SER A 727 -29.29 -8.73 -1.97
C SER A 727 -30.57 -9.37 -2.52
N LYS A 728 -31.60 -8.58 -2.88
CA LYS A 728 -32.84 -9.09 -3.50
C LYS A 728 -32.63 -9.64 -4.91
N THR A 729 -31.55 -9.23 -5.59
CA THR A 729 -31.19 -9.77 -6.91
C THR A 729 -30.49 -11.12 -6.80
N LYS A 730 -30.09 -11.55 -5.59
CA LYS A 730 -29.39 -12.80 -5.37
C LYS A 730 -30.29 -14.00 -5.68
N VAL A 731 -29.74 -14.98 -6.39
CA VAL A 731 -30.39 -16.25 -6.68
C VAL A 731 -29.45 -17.41 -6.37
N VAL A 732 -29.99 -18.47 -5.79
CA VAL A 732 -29.25 -19.70 -5.51
C VAL A 732 -30.00 -20.87 -6.12
N LEU A 733 -29.45 -21.46 -7.18
CA LEU A 733 -30.02 -22.64 -7.81
C LEU A 733 -29.73 -23.87 -6.94
N LYS A 734 -30.76 -24.63 -6.58
CA LYS A 734 -30.62 -25.85 -5.80
C LYS A 734 -29.93 -26.93 -6.63
N SER A 735 -29.02 -27.65 -6.00
CA SER A 735 -28.26 -28.75 -6.62
C SER A 735 -29.07 -30.02 -6.85
N ALA A 736 -30.36 -30.04 -6.49
CA ALA A 736 -31.19 -31.24 -6.53
C ALA A 736 -31.87 -31.52 -7.88
N ASP A 737 -32.19 -30.46 -8.64
CA ASP A 737 -33.00 -30.60 -9.86
C ASP A 737 -32.64 -29.61 -10.99
N ASN A 738 -31.68 -28.70 -10.77
CA ASN A 738 -31.29 -27.65 -11.71
C ASN A 738 -32.43 -26.75 -12.22
N GLN A 739 -33.53 -26.66 -11.47
CA GLN A 739 -34.71 -25.87 -11.83
C GLN A 739 -35.21 -25.00 -10.68
N THR A 740 -35.10 -25.48 -9.44
CA THR A 740 -35.63 -24.78 -8.27
C THR A 740 -34.60 -23.88 -7.63
N PHE A 741 -35.05 -22.73 -7.13
CA PHE A 741 -34.21 -21.77 -6.41
C PHE A 741 -34.49 -21.83 -4.92
N VAL A 742 -33.48 -21.52 -4.11
CA VAL A 742 -33.67 -21.22 -2.68
C VAL A 742 -34.51 -19.96 -2.56
N THR A 743 -35.46 -19.98 -1.63
CA THR A 743 -36.34 -18.85 -1.29
C THR A 743 -36.15 -18.45 0.16
N ASP A 744 -36.50 -19.32 1.10
CA ASP A 744 -36.39 -19.12 2.54
C ASP A 744 -35.76 -20.32 3.27
N GLU A 745 -35.30 -21.33 2.52
CA GLU A 745 -34.70 -22.53 3.11
C GLU A 745 -33.42 -22.21 3.86
N LYS A 746 -33.35 -22.70 5.09
CA LYS A 746 -32.23 -22.49 6.01
C LYS A 746 -31.29 -23.70 6.06
N TYR A 747 -30.05 -23.48 6.49
CA TYR A 747 -29.07 -24.57 6.64
C TYR A 747 -29.53 -25.69 7.59
N GLY A 748 -30.30 -25.39 8.64
CA GLY A 748 -30.85 -26.41 9.55
C GLY A 748 -31.78 -27.43 8.87
N SER A 749 -32.42 -27.06 7.75
CA SER A 749 -33.23 -27.98 6.94
C SER A 749 -32.39 -29.02 6.21
N ILE A 750 -31.15 -28.66 5.85
CA ILE A 750 -30.17 -29.58 5.26
C ILE A 750 -29.64 -30.52 6.32
N THR A 751 -29.28 -30.01 7.51
CA THR A 751 -28.78 -30.83 8.62
C THR A 751 -29.76 -31.95 8.97
N SER A 752 -31.05 -31.65 8.96
CA SER A 752 -32.12 -32.61 9.28
C SER A 752 -32.29 -33.72 8.22
N ASN A 753 -31.97 -33.47 6.95
CA ASN A 753 -32.14 -34.40 5.81
C ASN A 753 -30.85 -34.58 5.01
N LYS A 754 -29.71 -34.58 5.72
CA LYS A 754 -28.37 -34.47 5.14
C LYS A 754 -28.09 -35.53 4.08
N GLU A 755 -28.42 -36.78 4.35
CA GLU A 755 -28.16 -37.90 3.45
C GLU A 755 -28.91 -37.77 2.11
N GLU A 756 -30.22 -37.50 2.16
CA GLU A 756 -31.04 -37.30 0.96
C GLU A 756 -30.52 -36.11 0.14
N PHE A 757 -30.16 -35.03 0.81
CA PHE A 757 -29.63 -33.83 0.18
C PHE A 757 -28.30 -34.10 -0.55
N LEU A 758 -27.37 -34.79 0.12
CA LEU A 758 -26.08 -35.15 -0.46
C LEU A 758 -26.27 -36.08 -1.66
N ASN A 759 -27.12 -37.09 -1.55
CA ASN A 759 -27.41 -38.02 -2.65
C ASN A 759 -28.01 -37.31 -3.88
N LYS A 760 -28.94 -36.37 -3.70
CA LYS A 760 -29.48 -35.56 -4.81
C LYS A 760 -28.41 -34.68 -5.45
N THR A 761 -27.55 -34.06 -4.65
CA THR A 761 -26.43 -33.24 -5.15
C THR A 761 -25.45 -34.08 -5.96
N VAL A 762 -25.08 -35.27 -5.48
CA VAL A 762 -24.21 -36.21 -6.19
C VAL A 762 -24.85 -36.66 -7.50
N ALA A 763 -26.13 -37.03 -7.49
CA ALA A 763 -26.83 -37.47 -8.69
C ALA A 763 -26.83 -36.39 -9.79
N GLU A 764 -26.97 -35.11 -9.42
CA GLU A 764 -26.92 -34.02 -10.39
C GLU A 764 -25.51 -33.75 -10.93
N VAL A 765 -24.50 -33.89 -10.07
CA VAL A 765 -23.09 -33.78 -10.47
C VAL A 765 -22.69 -34.92 -11.39
N GLN A 766 -23.20 -36.13 -11.17
CA GLN A 766 -23.01 -37.25 -12.10
C GLN A 766 -23.61 -36.97 -13.48
N LYS A 767 -24.81 -36.36 -13.54
CA LYS A 767 -25.39 -35.91 -14.82
C LYS A 767 -24.51 -34.88 -15.50
N PHE A 768 -23.96 -33.92 -14.76
CA PHE A 768 -23.00 -32.96 -15.30
C PHE A 768 -21.72 -33.63 -15.82
N ILE A 769 -21.14 -34.57 -15.08
CA ILE A 769 -19.94 -35.30 -15.51
C ILE A 769 -20.20 -36.02 -16.84
N GLN A 770 -21.32 -36.74 -16.93
CA GLN A 770 -21.71 -37.41 -18.16
C GLN A 770 -21.99 -36.43 -19.30
N PHE A 771 -22.61 -35.28 -19.00
CA PHE A 771 -22.79 -34.20 -19.96
C PHE A 771 -21.46 -33.73 -20.55
N VAL A 772 -20.45 -33.46 -19.72
CA VAL A 772 -19.11 -33.05 -20.18
C VAL A 772 -18.45 -34.12 -21.04
N PHE A 773 -18.57 -35.40 -20.69
CA PHE A 773 -18.04 -36.48 -21.53
C PHE A 773 -18.77 -36.61 -22.87
N ASN A 774 -20.09 -36.42 -22.88
CA ASN A 774 -20.88 -36.49 -24.10
C ASN A 774 -20.59 -35.34 -25.07
N LEU A 775 -20.30 -34.15 -24.56
CA LEU A 775 -19.89 -33.01 -25.39
C LEU A 775 -18.64 -33.30 -26.23
N ASN A 776 -17.74 -34.16 -25.77
CA ASN A 776 -16.54 -34.55 -26.54
C ASN A 776 -16.86 -35.23 -27.88
N ASN A 777 -18.06 -35.83 -28.01
CA ASN A 777 -18.49 -36.49 -29.24
C ASN A 777 -18.80 -35.49 -30.37
N GLU A 778 -19.23 -34.29 -30.01
CA GLU A 778 -19.57 -33.21 -30.95
C GLU A 778 -18.48 -32.13 -31.01
N PHE A 779 -17.71 -31.99 -29.93
CA PHE A 779 -16.63 -31.04 -29.79
C PHE A 779 -15.39 -31.76 -29.25
N SER A 780 -14.53 -32.25 -30.14
CA SER A 780 -13.36 -33.06 -29.76
C SER A 780 -12.38 -32.27 -28.88
N TYR A 781 -12.26 -32.64 -27.60
CA TYR A 781 -11.33 -32.01 -26.67
C TYR A 781 -9.87 -32.22 -27.06
N LYS A 782 -9.55 -33.35 -27.70
CA LYS A 782 -8.22 -33.60 -28.25
C LYS A 782 -7.87 -32.62 -29.35
N ASN A 783 -8.74 -32.46 -30.34
CA ASN A 783 -8.44 -31.65 -31.52
C ASN A 783 -8.56 -30.14 -31.24
N ASN A 784 -9.50 -29.76 -30.38
CA ASN A 784 -9.81 -28.35 -30.11
C ASN A 784 -8.99 -27.80 -28.94
N PHE A 785 -8.82 -28.58 -27.87
CA PHE A 785 -8.12 -28.11 -26.67
C PHE A 785 -6.77 -28.78 -26.45
N GLY A 786 -6.43 -29.87 -27.13
CA GLY A 786 -5.17 -30.60 -26.89
C GLY A 786 -5.21 -31.47 -25.65
N VAL A 787 -6.39 -31.97 -25.25
CA VAL A 787 -6.50 -32.95 -24.16
C VAL A 787 -5.95 -34.29 -24.62
N SER A 788 -5.00 -34.86 -23.87
CA SER A 788 -4.43 -36.16 -24.17
C SER A 788 -5.46 -37.30 -24.01
N SER A 789 -5.34 -38.34 -24.84
CA SER A 789 -6.23 -39.51 -24.75
C SER A 789 -6.13 -40.22 -23.39
N ASP A 790 -4.93 -40.27 -22.81
CA ASP A 790 -4.67 -40.93 -21.53
C ASP A 790 -5.33 -40.17 -20.38
N SER A 791 -5.16 -38.85 -20.34
CA SER A 791 -5.80 -38.01 -19.31
C SER A 791 -7.32 -38.01 -19.43
N PHE A 792 -7.86 -38.11 -20.65
CA PHE A 792 -9.30 -38.31 -20.86
C PHE A 792 -9.78 -39.66 -20.33
N LYS A 793 -8.99 -40.73 -20.48
CA LYS A 793 -9.30 -42.05 -19.91
C LYS A 793 -9.27 -42.02 -18.38
N ILE A 794 -8.22 -41.45 -17.79
CA ILE A 794 -8.11 -41.26 -16.33
C ILE A 794 -9.31 -40.48 -15.81
N ALA A 795 -9.74 -39.42 -16.52
CA ALA A 795 -10.92 -38.65 -16.12
C ALA A 795 -12.19 -39.50 -16.05
N LYS A 796 -12.41 -40.44 -16.98
CA LYS A 796 -13.57 -41.34 -16.95
C LYS A 796 -13.58 -42.28 -15.74
N GLU A 797 -12.41 -42.66 -15.25
CA GLU A 797 -12.25 -43.57 -14.11
C GLU A 797 -12.35 -42.81 -12.77
N GLU A 798 -11.82 -41.58 -12.72
CA GLU A 798 -11.66 -40.84 -11.47
C GLU A 798 -12.80 -39.86 -11.15
N CYS A 799 -13.46 -39.27 -12.15
CA CYS A 799 -14.42 -38.18 -11.90
C CYS A 799 -15.69 -38.63 -11.13
N ASP A 800 -16.03 -39.91 -11.14
CA ASP A 800 -17.21 -40.45 -10.44
C ASP A 800 -16.89 -41.00 -9.04
N ARG A 801 -15.62 -40.95 -8.62
CA ARG A 801 -15.19 -41.50 -7.32
C ARG A 801 -15.39 -40.50 -6.19
N ASP A 802 -15.77 -41.02 -5.02
CA ASP A 802 -15.81 -40.29 -3.75
C ASP A 802 -16.67 -39.00 -3.73
N LEU A 803 -17.55 -38.78 -4.72
CA LEU A 803 -18.39 -37.58 -4.85
C LEU A 803 -19.23 -37.32 -3.59
N LEU A 804 -19.72 -38.37 -2.94
CA LEU A 804 -20.48 -38.25 -1.69
C LEU A 804 -19.60 -37.70 -0.55
N ILE A 805 -18.37 -38.20 -0.44
CA ILE A 805 -17.39 -37.75 0.56
C ILE A 805 -17.02 -36.28 0.30
N PHE A 806 -16.76 -35.91 -0.95
CA PHE A 806 -16.44 -34.53 -1.31
C PHE A 806 -17.61 -33.57 -1.05
N SER A 807 -18.84 -34.01 -1.34
CA SER A 807 -20.05 -33.24 -1.03
C SER A 807 -20.19 -33.03 0.49
N ASP A 808 -19.98 -34.08 1.28
CA ASP A 808 -20.04 -34.03 2.73
C ASP A 808 -18.98 -33.10 3.34
N LYS A 809 -17.74 -33.18 2.84
CA LYS A 809 -16.65 -32.29 3.29
C LYS A 809 -16.94 -30.82 2.97
N GLY A 810 -17.41 -30.54 1.75
CA GLY A 810 -17.79 -29.18 1.36
C GLY A 810 -18.92 -28.64 2.23
N LEU A 811 -19.95 -29.45 2.48
CA LEU A 811 -21.06 -29.08 3.36
C LEU A 811 -20.59 -28.85 4.80
N THR A 812 -19.74 -29.73 5.32
CA THR A 812 -19.19 -29.61 6.67
C THR A 812 -18.36 -28.34 6.85
N GLN A 813 -17.53 -27.99 5.86
CA GLN A 813 -16.80 -26.71 5.86
C GLN A 813 -17.77 -25.53 5.87
N LYS A 814 -18.84 -25.58 5.08
CA LYS A 814 -19.83 -24.51 5.05
C LYS A 814 -20.57 -24.36 6.38
N LEU A 815 -21.04 -25.45 6.96
CA LEU A 815 -21.76 -25.48 8.23
C LEU A 815 -20.91 -24.98 9.42
N ALA A 816 -19.57 -25.00 9.31
CA ALA A 816 -18.69 -24.41 10.32
C ALA A 816 -18.70 -22.87 10.31
N GLU A 817 -19.25 -22.24 9.27
CA GLU A 817 -19.24 -20.79 9.07
C GLU A 817 -20.63 -20.14 9.19
N VAL A 818 -21.70 -20.94 9.24
CA VAL A 818 -23.09 -20.49 9.24
C VAL A 818 -23.87 -21.10 10.41
N SER A 819 -24.96 -20.46 10.81
CA SER A 819 -25.93 -20.98 11.76
C SER A 819 -27.00 -21.80 11.05
N ASP A 820 -27.67 -22.70 11.79
CA ASP A 820 -28.84 -23.44 11.31
C ASP A 820 -29.98 -22.50 10.87
N ASP A 821 -30.02 -21.29 11.42
CA ASP A 821 -31.01 -20.27 11.10
C ASP A 821 -30.69 -19.43 9.85
N ASP A 822 -29.48 -19.53 9.31
CA ASP A 822 -29.06 -18.78 8.13
C ASP A 822 -29.72 -19.36 6.87
N ILE A 823 -30.17 -18.49 5.97
CA ILE A 823 -30.69 -18.87 4.66
C ILE A 823 -29.55 -19.43 3.81
N ILE A 824 -29.82 -20.49 3.04
CA ILE A 824 -28.85 -21.07 2.11
C ILE A 824 -28.40 -20.01 1.12
N GLU A 825 -27.11 -19.70 1.13
CA GLU A 825 -26.57 -18.52 0.45
C GLU A 825 -25.74 -18.82 -0.80
N GLU A 826 -25.48 -20.10 -1.09
CA GLU A 826 -24.76 -20.57 -2.28
C GLU A 826 -25.23 -21.96 -2.71
N THR A 827 -24.92 -22.34 -3.95
CA THR A 827 -25.27 -23.65 -4.48
C THR A 827 -24.28 -24.72 -4.04
N PHE A 828 -24.78 -25.92 -3.74
CA PHE A 828 -23.96 -27.06 -3.33
C PHE A 828 -23.41 -27.86 -4.52
N PHE A 829 -23.84 -27.54 -5.74
CA PHE A 829 -23.44 -28.23 -6.97
C PHE A 829 -21.91 -28.32 -7.13
N PHE A 830 -21.18 -27.30 -6.69
CA PHE A 830 -19.73 -27.23 -6.83
C PHE A 830 -18.94 -27.94 -5.73
N TYR A 831 -19.57 -28.34 -4.63
CA TYR A 831 -18.88 -28.95 -3.50
C TYR A 831 -18.17 -30.25 -3.89
N PRO A 832 -18.83 -31.25 -4.51
CA PRO A 832 -18.12 -32.44 -4.98
C PRO A 832 -17.07 -32.14 -6.05
N LEU A 833 -17.33 -31.15 -6.92
CA LEU A 833 -16.40 -30.78 -8.01
C LEU A 833 -15.06 -30.28 -7.49
N ASN A 834 -15.02 -29.55 -6.37
CA ASN A 834 -13.76 -29.11 -5.73
C ASN A 834 -12.86 -30.30 -5.37
N GLY A 835 -13.43 -31.35 -4.77
CA GLY A 835 -12.69 -32.57 -4.43
C GLY A 835 -12.32 -33.39 -5.66
N MET A 836 -13.26 -33.53 -6.59
CA MET A 836 -13.09 -34.27 -7.84
C MET A 836 -11.95 -33.71 -8.70
N LEU A 837 -11.87 -32.38 -8.89
CA LEU A 837 -10.80 -31.77 -9.69
C LEU A 837 -9.41 -31.98 -9.05
N ASN A 838 -9.32 -31.89 -7.72
CA ASN A 838 -8.08 -32.15 -7.00
C ASN A 838 -7.64 -33.61 -7.12
N ALA A 839 -8.57 -34.56 -6.95
CA ALA A 839 -8.32 -35.99 -7.11
C ALA A 839 -7.91 -36.34 -8.55
N LEU A 840 -8.61 -35.81 -9.55
CA LEU A 840 -8.29 -35.98 -10.96
C LEU A 840 -6.87 -35.49 -11.28
N SER A 841 -6.52 -34.30 -10.79
CA SER A 841 -5.18 -33.76 -10.98
C SER A 841 -4.09 -34.63 -10.37
N ALA A 842 -4.34 -35.15 -9.16
CA ALA A 842 -3.42 -36.06 -8.51
C ALA A 842 -3.24 -37.34 -9.32
N ALA A 843 -4.34 -37.96 -9.75
CA ALA A 843 -4.32 -39.19 -10.54
C ALA A 843 -3.59 -39.02 -11.88
N ILE A 844 -3.81 -37.92 -12.60
CA ILE A 844 -3.08 -37.60 -13.83
C ILE A 844 -1.59 -37.50 -13.55
N THR A 845 -1.21 -36.78 -12.49
CA THR A 845 0.21 -36.58 -12.13
C THR A 845 0.88 -37.90 -11.77
N ASP A 846 0.21 -38.74 -11.00
CA ASP A 846 0.79 -39.96 -10.44
C ASP A 846 0.87 -41.09 -11.50
N ASN A 847 0.05 -41.06 -12.55
CA ASN A 847 0.14 -41.98 -13.71
C ASN A 847 1.20 -41.58 -14.74
N HIS A 848 1.75 -40.36 -14.66
CA HIS A 848 2.73 -39.82 -15.62
C HIS A 848 4.12 -39.57 -15.01
N LYS A 849 4.35 -40.01 -13.77
CA LYS A 849 5.67 -40.16 -13.15
C LYS A 849 6.23 -41.55 -13.45
#